data_AF-A0A509KZY0-F1
#
_entry.id   AF-A0A509KZY0-F1
#
_cell.length_a   1.000
_cell.length_b   1.000
_cell.length_c   1.000
_cell.angle_alpha   90.00
_cell.angle_beta   90.00
_cell.angle_gamma   90.00
#
_symmetry.space_group_name_H-M   'P 1'
#
loop_
_entity.id
_entity.type
_entity.pdbx_description
1 polymer ?
#
loop_
_entity_poly.entity_id
_entity_poly.type
_entity_poly.pdbx_seq_one_letter_code
_entity_poly.pdbx_strand_id
1 'polypeptide(L)'
;MKAEWLVFMNVNDVAPIADPLTEKPFRGDGRLNELVALYCIVYADGDEETVEIRRRHQIGTAFPRWGENCFCAVPFRKPFAFNTLVGEVDARLWGNYQFGVDLQDRCDDKLHWMQWLYAWENPHPEKKIVRVRLEPLNGLTVLSGLTMGNASSNPLRWRWRRKLLLKLPKGTLPALPWGGETPTNFDAVKLDLGQIISVTPSYAYSTADWNNPDQDVYGKKKDGQFIVEYTSHKDACFHFPGGKTIAVRELETKGRKGCLEVIEPSHQQVKIEVRDKNSGKVVPVRLHVHGEKGEYLAPVDRHRNPNPHWFQDYGAEQPRGGIGGDQQHYGTYIDGSTIIDLPIGKVWIEMTKGYEIKPVRVIRKISPATKLIRLIVQKVLPWRERGWVTADTHVHFLSPQTAHLEGAAEGINVVNLLASQWGELMTNAGDFDGKSTFGSKETGGDGEHLVRVGTENRQHIMGHISLLGYEGEMIRPMCSGGPDESALGDPTDVLLSTWARQCREQNGLVIIPHFPNPRAENAAVITNNLADGIELFSWGPAMDPYAIADWYRYLNSGYHVPCVGGTDKMSAVQQLGSVRTYARLQNGEPFSYDAWKKAIRRGDTFVSQGALLDFTVDGKRAGSTISMKRNGGTVDVEFEVACCTRPMSSVELIVCGETVDAKRVGKWKGRGCFTVSLNHASWVAIRIRGLVNGEPDKLLAHSSAVFIKMGKQLPYSEIDAVTIIEQIEGAMAYLDTIGTRAETAVYKKLRLELISAHRKLHNKMHAAGNDHKHTVLHNHAEHQSH
;
A
#
# COMPACT_ATOMS: atom_id res chain seq x y z
N MET A 1 2.60 3.46 -58.88
CA MET A 1 2.78 4.60 -57.94
C MET A 1 4.21 4.58 -57.43
N LYS A 2 4.74 5.69 -56.90
CA LYS A 2 6.09 5.76 -56.32
C LYS A 2 5.95 5.70 -54.80
N ALA A 3 6.73 4.85 -54.13
CA ALA A 3 6.65 4.67 -52.67
C ALA A 3 7.96 4.15 -52.11
N GLU A 4 8.33 4.58 -50.90
CA GLU A 4 9.51 4.08 -50.19
C GLU A 4 9.24 2.73 -49.50
N TRP A 5 8.01 2.50 -49.04
CA TRP A 5 7.63 1.29 -48.31
C TRP A 5 6.40 0.64 -48.91
N LEU A 6 6.41 -0.69 -48.97
CA LEU A 6 5.23 -1.51 -49.16
C LEU A 6 4.99 -2.30 -47.88
N VAL A 7 3.77 -2.23 -47.34
CA VAL A 7 3.37 -3.00 -46.17
C VAL A 7 2.35 -4.06 -46.58
N PHE A 8 2.74 -5.32 -46.43
CA PHE A 8 1.94 -6.49 -46.72
C PHE A 8 1.23 -6.95 -45.47
N MET A 9 -0.08 -7.14 -45.54
CA MET A 9 -0.86 -7.84 -44.52
C MET A 9 -1.09 -9.26 -45.00
N ASN A 10 -0.35 -10.22 -44.46
CA ASN A 10 -0.33 -11.58 -44.95
C ASN A 10 -0.39 -12.62 -43.82
N VAL A 11 -0.69 -13.85 -44.18
CA VAL A 11 -0.71 -14.99 -43.27
C VAL A 11 -0.46 -16.28 -44.01
N ASN A 12 0.22 -17.21 -43.33
CA ASN A 12 0.53 -18.54 -43.82
C ASN A 12 -0.27 -19.61 -43.06
N ASP A 13 -0.40 -20.80 -43.64
CA ASP A 13 -1.05 -21.93 -42.99
C ASP A 13 -0.36 -22.41 -41.70
N VAL A 14 -1.03 -23.33 -41.01
CA VAL A 14 -0.44 -24.14 -39.95
C VAL A 14 0.18 -25.37 -40.63
N ALA A 15 1.51 -25.47 -40.65
CA ALA A 15 2.17 -26.67 -41.15
C ALA A 15 1.78 -27.87 -40.26
N PRO A 16 1.47 -29.06 -40.84
CA PRO A 16 1.28 -30.27 -40.06
C PRO A 16 2.52 -30.58 -39.22
N ILE A 17 2.31 -30.88 -37.95
CA ILE A 17 3.38 -31.27 -37.02
C ILE A 17 3.68 -32.75 -37.27
N ALA A 18 4.86 -33.03 -37.81
CA ALA A 18 5.40 -34.39 -37.79
C ALA A 18 5.89 -34.71 -36.37
N ASP A 19 5.85 -35.99 -35.98
CA ASP A 19 6.32 -36.41 -34.66
C ASP A 19 7.83 -36.11 -34.53
N PRO A 20 8.24 -35.21 -33.60
CA PRO A 20 9.63 -34.79 -33.44
C PRO A 20 10.57 -35.95 -33.06
N LEU A 21 10.04 -37.06 -32.57
CA LEU A 21 10.80 -38.27 -32.25
C LEU A 21 11.12 -39.10 -33.51
N THR A 22 10.32 -38.99 -34.56
CA THR A 22 10.45 -39.81 -35.78
C THR A 22 10.96 -39.03 -37.00
N GLU A 23 10.74 -37.72 -37.07
CA GLU A 23 11.28 -36.89 -38.16
C GLU A 23 12.76 -36.55 -37.91
N LYS A 24 13.64 -36.90 -38.87
CA LYS A 24 15.07 -36.56 -38.84
C LYS A 24 15.52 -35.95 -40.19
N PRO A 25 16.12 -34.75 -40.21
CA PRO A 25 16.30 -33.83 -39.09
C PRO A 25 14.97 -33.14 -38.73
N PHE A 26 14.63 -33.11 -37.45
CA PHE A 26 13.48 -32.34 -36.98
C PHE A 26 13.72 -30.85 -37.20
N ARG A 27 12.83 -30.20 -37.97
CA ARG A 27 12.99 -28.78 -38.37
C ARG A 27 12.34 -27.79 -37.41
N GLY A 28 11.77 -28.26 -36.30
CA GLY A 28 11.01 -27.46 -35.35
C GLY A 28 9.56 -27.23 -35.79
N ASP A 29 8.69 -26.96 -34.82
CA ASP A 29 7.33 -26.49 -35.08
C ASP A 29 7.37 -25.16 -35.86
N GLY A 30 6.40 -24.98 -36.77
CA GLY A 30 6.34 -23.81 -37.65
C GLY A 30 7.44 -23.69 -38.73
N ARG A 31 8.33 -24.70 -38.88
CA ARG A 31 9.38 -24.80 -39.93
C ARG A 31 10.12 -23.48 -40.18
N LEU A 32 10.83 -23.01 -39.17
CA LEU A 32 11.51 -21.72 -39.21
C LEU A 32 12.35 -21.53 -40.48
N ASN A 33 12.25 -20.34 -41.09
CA ASN A 33 13.01 -19.93 -42.26
C ASN A 33 12.69 -20.69 -43.57
N GLU A 34 11.64 -21.53 -43.58
CA GLU A 34 11.12 -22.14 -44.80
C GLU A 34 10.56 -21.07 -45.75
N LEU A 35 11.00 -21.09 -47.00
CA LEU A 35 10.52 -20.20 -48.06
C LEU A 35 9.11 -20.64 -48.48
N VAL A 36 8.12 -19.77 -48.33
CA VAL A 36 6.70 -20.10 -48.58
C VAL A 36 6.09 -19.34 -49.75
N ALA A 37 6.64 -18.17 -50.11
CA ALA A 37 6.21 -17.41 -51.29
C ALA A 37 7.32 -16.47 -51.79
N LEU A 38 7.19 -16.01 -53.03
CA LEU A 38 7.93 -14.87 -53.60
C LEU A 38 6.95 -13.74 -53.92
N TYR A 39 7.28 -12.52 -53.52
CA TYR A 39 6.54 -11.32 -53.90
C TYR A 39 7.40 -10.55 -54.92
N CYS A 40 6.97 -10.47 -56.18
CA CYS A 40 7.69 -9.78 -57.25
C CYS A 40 7.07 -8.39 -57.51
N ILE A 41 7.87 -7.34 -57.37
CA ILE A 41 7.49 -5.95 -57.58
C ILE A 41 7.97 -5.51 -58.95
N VAL A 42 7.05 -5.16 -59.84
CA VAL A 42 7.35 -4.77 -61.22
C VAL A 42 7.23 -3.26 -61.39
N TYR A 43 8.28 -2.65 -61.92
CA TYR A 43 8.35 -1.22 -62.20
C TYR A 43 7.94 -0.88 -63.63
N ALA A 44 7.63 0.39 -63.89
CA ALA A 44 7.12 0.86 -65.18
C ALA A 44 8.13 0.76 -66.34
N ASP A 45 9.42 0.72 -66.03
CA ASP A 45 10.53 0.51 -66.97
C ASP A 45 10.76 -0.98 -67.30
N GLY A 46 10.04 -1.89 -66.64
CA GLY A 46 10.13 -3.33 -66.83
C GLY A 46 11.05 -4.04 -65.83
N ASP A 47 11.74 -3.31 -64.97
CA ASP A 47 12.57 -3.91 -63.91
C ASP A 47 11.68 -4.66 -62.90
N GLU A 48 12.22 -5.75 -62.33
CA GLU A 48 11.54 -6.55 -61.31
C GLU A 48 12.44 -6.72 -60.07
N GLU A 49 11.85 -6.54 -58.89
CA GLU A 49 12.48 -6.86 -57.60
C GLU A 49 11.74 -8.02 -56.94
N THR A 50 12.47 -9.03 -56.50
CA THR A 50 11.87 -10.25 -55.90
C THR A 50 12.16 -10.31 -54.40
N VAL A 51 11.10 -10.47 -53.62
CA VAL A 51 11.15 -10.54 -52.16
C VAL A 51 10.81 -11.96 -51.70
N GLU A 52 11.75 -12.60 -51.01
CA GLU A 52 11.53 -13.90 -50.39
C GLU A 52 10.69 -13.77 -49.12
N ILE A 53 9.62 -14.57 -49.03
CA ILE A 53 8.72 -14.60 -47.89
C ILE A 53 8.91 -15.92 -47.15
N ARG A 54 9.44 -15.85 -45.93
CA ARG A 54 9.84 -17.02 -45.13
C ARG A 54 9.05 -17.12 -43.82
N ARG A 55 8.70 -18.34 -43.41
CA ARG A 55 7.97 -18.61 -42.16
C ARG A 55 8.72 -18.02 -40.97
N ARG A 56 7.98 -17.30 -40.12
CA ARG A 56 8.45 -16.59 -38.92
C ARG A 56 9.48 -15.50 -39.20
N HIS A 57 9.68 -15.10 -40.45
CA HIS A 57 10.44 -13.89 -40.79
C HIS A 57 9.48 -12.81 -41.30
N GLN A 58 9.05 -12.91 -42.55
CA GLN A 58 8.14 -11.94 -43.20
C GLN A 58 6.66 -12.35 -43.08
N ILE A 59 6.37 -13.59 -42.69
CA ILE A 59 5.01 -14.09 -42.57
C ILE A 59 4.92 -15.09 -41.42
N GLY A 60 3.84 -15.04 -40.66
CA GLY A 60 3.55 -15.99 -39.59
C GLY A 60 2.33 -16.84 -39.89
N THR A 61 2.12 -17.85 -39.06
CA THR A 61 0.95 -18.72 -39.17
C THR A 61 -0.32 -18.02 -38.68
N ALA A 62 -1.48 -18.47 -39.15
CA ALA A 62 -2.79 -17.95 -38.75
C ALA A 62 -3.13 -18.22 -37.28
N PHE A 63 -2.51 -19.22 -36.67
CA PHE A 63 -2.75 -19.62 -35.28
C PHE A 63 -1.39 -19.83 -34.58
N PRO A 64 -0.67 -18.75 -34.25
CA PRO A 64 0.66 -18.87 -33.66
C PRO A 64 0.59 -19.48 -32.27
N ARG A 65 1.67 -20.15 -31.87
CA ARG A 65 1.88 -20.64 -30.50
C ARG A 65 2.83 -19.73 -29.75
N TRP A 66 2.83 -19.84 -28.42
CA TRP A 66 3.80 -19.12 -27.59
C TRP A 66 5.23 -19.43 -28.04
N GLY A 67 6.00 -18.38 -28.36
CA GLY A 67 7.36 -18.49 -28.88
C GLY A 67 7.50 -18.55 -30.41
N GLU A 68 6.40 -18.50 -31.18
CA GLU A 68 6.41 -18.59 -32.65
C GLU A 68 6.26 -17.25 -33.39
N ASN A 69 6.63 -16.14 -32.75
CA ASN A 69 6.57 -14.81 -33.34
C ASN A 69 7.46 -14.67 -34.60
N CYS A 70 7.10 -13.69 -35.44
CA CYS A 70 7.88 -13.30 -36.61
C CYS A 70 9.02 -12.34 -36.26
N PHE A 71 10.13 -12.42 -37.01
CA PHE A 71 11.31 -11.57 -36.82
C PHE A 71 11.26 -10.25 -37.61
N CYS A 72 10.58 -10.23 -38.76
CA CYS A 72 10.48 -9.07 -39.64
C CYS A 72 9.04 -8.56 -39.79
N ALA A 73 8.07 -9.24 -39.18
CA ALA A 73 6.66 -8.89 -39.22
C ALA A 73 6.08 -8.79 -37.81
N VAL A 74 5.01 -8.01 -37.66
CA VAL A 74 4.28 -7.85 -36.39
C VAL A 74 2.82 -8.25 -36.56
N PRO A 75 2.11 -8.67 -35.49
CA PRO A 75 0.67 -8.86 -35.57
C PRO A 75 -0.05 -7.59 -36.04
N PHE A 76 -1.10 -7.74 -36.87
CA PHE A 76 -1.85 -6.59 -37.38
C PHE A 76 -2.61 -5.82 -36.29
N ARG A 77 -2.89 -6.47 -35.16
CA ARG A 77 -3.47 -5.85 -33.98
C ARG A 77 -2.35 -5.28 -33.13
N LYS A 78 -2.37 -3.97 -32.93
CA LYS A 78 -1.37 -3.30 -32.10
C LYS A 78 -1.51 -3.70 -30.63
N PRO A 79 -0.40 -3.86 -29.89
CA PRO A 79 -0.43 -3.89 -28.43
C PRO A 79 -1.09 -2.64 -27.87
N PHE A 80 -1.78 -2.77 -26.74
CA PHE A 80 -2.39 -1.65 -26.03
C PHE A 80 -2.21 -1.78 -24.52
N ALA A 81 -2.29 -0.66 -23.82
CA ALA A 81 -2.20 -0.63 -22.37
C ALA A 81 -3.58 -0.75 -21.72
N PHE A 82 -3.61 -1.32 -20.52
CA PHE A 82 -4.75 -1.22 -19.61
C PHE A 82 -4.55 -0.04 -18.68
N ASN A 83 -5.65 0.59 -18.27
CA ASN A 83 -5.60 1.54 -17.18
C ASN A 83 -5.59 0.76 -15.85
N THR A 84 -4.44 0.69 -15.20
CA THR A 84 -4.27 -0.01 -13.90
C THR A 84 -4.84 0.77 -12.72
N LEU A 85 -5.35 1.99 -12.95
CA LEU A 85 -5.90 2.86 -11.92
C LEU A 85 -7.43 2.78 -11.81
N VAL A 86 -8.10 1.90 -12.57
CA VAL A 86 -9.55 1.70 -12.47
C VAL A 86 -9.87 0.83 -11.26
N GLY A 87 -10.87 1.23 -10.46
CA GLY A 87 -11.30 0.46 -9.30
C GLY A 87 -12.15 -0.76 -9.67
N GLU A 88 -12.91 -0.66 -10.76
CA GLU A 88 -13.71 -1.76 -11.31
C GLU A 88 -13.00 -2.37 -12.51
N VAL A 89 -12.67 -3.65 -12.37
CA VAL A 89 -12.06 -4.49 -13.40
C VAL A 89 -12.95 -5.69 -13.65
N ASP A 90 -13.02 -6.15 -14.90
CA ASP A 90 -13.59 -7.47 -15.16
C ASP A 90 -12.72 -8.51 -14.43
N ALA A 91 -13.31 -9.23 -13.47
CA ALA A 91 -12.60 -10.20 -12.65
C ALA A 91 -11.88 -11.26 -13.48
N ARG A 92 -12.41 -11.61 -14.67
CA ARG A 92 -11.79 -12.58 -15.59
C ARG A 92 -10.49 -12.06 -16.20
N LEU A 93 -10.32 -10.74 -16.25
CA LEU A 93 -9.17 -10.06 -16.83
C LEU A 93 -8.23 -9.50 -15.77
N TRP A 94 -8.47 -9.73 -14.48
CA TRP A 94 -7.71 -9.14 -13.39
C TRP A 94 -6.19 -9.26 -13.56
N GLY A 95 -5.70 -10.47 -13.87
CA GLY A 95 -4.27 -10.70 -14.14
C GLY A 95 -3.74 -9.86 -15.31
N ASN A 96 -4.56 -9.62 -16.34
CA ASN A 96 -4.18 -8.77 -17.48
C ASN A 96 -4.10 -7.29 -17.09
N TYR A 97 -5.02 -6.83 -16.24
CA TYR A 97 -4.94 -5.49 -15.65
C TYR A 97 -3.66 -5.31 -14.82
N GLN A 98 -3.18 -6.36 -14.13
CA GLN A 98 -1.93 -6.32 -13.37
C GLN A 98 -0.68 -6.16 -14.26
N PHE A 99 -0.68 -6.75 -15.47
CA PHE A 99 0.41 -6.51 -16.43
C PHE A 99 0.41 -5.09 -17.01
N GLY A 100 -0.74 -4.39 -16.95
CA GLY A 100 -0.92 -3.05 -17.53
C GLY A 100 -0.84 -3.02 -19.06
N VAL A 101 -0.78 -4.17 -19.72
CA VAL A 101 -0.67 -4.33 -21.17
C VAL A 101 -1.34 -5.61 -21.62
N ASP A 102 -2.05 -5.54 -22.73
CA ASP A 102 -2.46 -6.74 -23.46
C ASP A 102 -1.66 -6.87 -24.75
N LEU A 103 -1.26 -8.10 -25.00
CA LEU A 103 -0.84 -8.55 -26.30
C LEU A 103 -2.00 -9.42 -26.79
N GLN A 104 -2.77 -8.95 -27.76
CA GLN A 104 -3.85 -9.74 -28.38
C GLN A 104 -3.31 -10.97 -29.17
N ASP A 105 -2.09 -11.42 -28.87
CA ASP A 105 -1.44 -12.63 -29.33
C ASP A 105 -1.40 -13.75 -28.27
N ARG A 106 -1.91 -13.51 -27.05
CA ARG A 106 -1.95 -14.54 -25.99
C ARG A 106 -2.71 -15.77 -26.47
N CYS A 107 -1.96 -16.86 -26.59
CA CYS A 107 -2.36 -18.14 -27.16
C CYS A 107 -3.28 -18.97 -26.27
N ASP A 108 -3.69 -18.40 -25.13
CA ASP A 108 -4.30 -19.14 -24.02
C ASP A 108 -5.79 -19.42 -24.31
N ASP A 109 -6.43 -18.55 -25.11
CA ASP A 109 -7.77 -18.75 -25.64
C ASP A 109 -7.71 -19.06 -27.16
N LYS A 110 -7.99 -20.33 -27.44
CA LYS A 110 -8.18 -20.99 -28.74
C LYS A 110 -8.73 -20.08 -29.87
N LEU A 111 -8.16 -20.24 -31.08
CA LEU A 111 -8.80 -20.00 -32.40
C LEU A 111 -8.99 -18.55 -32.92
N HIS A 112 -8.14 -17.58 -32.58
CA HIS A 112 -8.16 -16.29 -33.30
C HIS A 112 -7.23 -16.28 -34.51
N TRP A 113 -7.82 -16.17 -35.71
CA TRP A 113 -7.09 -15.94 -36.96
C TRP A 113 -6.23 -14.66 -36.86
N MET A 114 -4.91 -14.81 -37.01
CA MET A 114 -3.94 -13.72 -36.94
C MET A 114 -3.39 -13.36 -38.32
N GLN A 115 -3.32 -12.07 -38.61
CA GLN A 115 -2.60 -11.52 -39.76
C GLN A 115 -1.30 -10.88 -39.32
N TRP A 116 -0.31 -10.91 -40.20
CA TRP A 116 1.02 -10.36 -39.98
C TRP A 116 1.26 -9.20 -40.93
N LEU A 117 1.83 -8.12 -40.40
CA LEU A 117 2.25 -6.95 -41.16
C LEU A 117 3.75 -7.03 -41.40
N TYR A 118 4.16 -7.08 -42.66
CA TYR A 118 5.54 -7.02 -43.09
C TYR A 118 5.79 -5.76 -43.91
N ALA A 119 6.76 -4.94 -43.50
CA ALA A 119 7.16 -3.76 -44.22
C ALA A 119 8.45 -4.02 -45.02
N TRP A 120 8.33 -3.94 -46.35
CA TRP A 120 9.45 -4.02 -47.28
C TRP A 120 9.88 -2.63 -47.72
N GLU A 121 11.19 -2.37 -47.64
CA GLU A 121 11.81 -1.14 -48.13
C GLU A 121 12.06 -1.27 -49.64
N ASN A 122 11.46 -0.37 -50.42
CA ASN A 122 11.63 -0.35 -51.86
C ASN A 122 13.03 0.19 -52.19
N PRO A 123 13.91 -0.61 -52.83
CA PRO A 123 15.26 -0.15 -53.21
C PRO A 123 15.23 0.93 -54.31
N HIS A 124 14.10 1.07 -55.00
CA HIS A 124 13.88 2.02 -56.09
C HIS A 124 12.63 2.89 -55.84
N PRO A 125 12.63 3.75 -54.81
CA PRO A 125 11.47 4.57 -54.45
C PRO A 125 11.05 5.57 -55.55
N GLU A 126 11.99 5.95 -56.40
CA GLU A 126 11.79 6.85 -57.54
C GLU A 126 11.09 6.18 -58.73
N LYS A 127 11.12 4.85 -58.82
CA LYS A 127 10.48 4.10 -59.91
C LYS A 127 9.00 3.89 -59.63
N LYS A 128 8.17 4.00 -60.68
CA LYS A 128 6.73 3.79 -60.58
C LYS A 128 6.45 2.29 -60.57
N ILE A 129 5.95 1.76 -59.47
CA ILE A 129 5.45 0.38 -59.37
C ILE A 129 4.15 0.26 -60.16
N VAL A 130 4.05 -0.75 -61.02
CA VAL A 130 2.88 -1.00 -61.89
C VAL A 130 2.19 -2.33 -61.61
N ARG A 131 2.90 -3.30 -61.01
CA ARG A 131 2.34 -4.61 -60.68
C ARG A 131 3.05 -5.21 -59.46
N VAL A 132 2.29 -5.95 -58.66
CA VAL A 132 2.81 -6.86 -57.62
C VAL A 132 2.32 -8.25 -57.99
N ARG A 133 3.24 -9.20 -58.15
CA ARG A 133 2.96 -10.60 -58.50
C ARG A 133 3.28 -11.47 -57.28
N LEU A 134 2.36 -12.36 -56.95
CA LEU A 134 2.47 -13.29 -55.81
C LEU A 134 2.69 -14.70 -56.35
N GLU A 135 3.79 -15.33 -55.96
CA GLU A 135 4.15 -16.69 -56.36
C GLU A 135 4.23 -17.59 -55.12
N PRO A 136 3.17 -18.34 -54.78
CA PRO A 136 3.20 -19.26 -53.65
C PRO A 136 4.10 -20.47 -53.94
N LEU A 137 4.81 -20.96 -52.92
CA LEU A 137 5.77 -22.07 -53.02
C LEU A 137 5.41 -23.23 -52.09
N ASN A 138 5.48 -23.02 -50.77
CA ASN A 138 5.26 -24.07 -49.77
C ASN A 138 4.11 -23.70 -48.82
N GLY A 139 3.00 -24.43 -48.93
CA GLY A 139 1.79 -24.20 -48.14
C GLY A 139 0.91 -23.07 -48.68
N LEU A 140 -0.14 -22.74 -47.95
CA LEU A 140 -1.05 -21.63 -48.29
C LEU A 140 -0.45 -20.29 -47.84
N THR A 141 -0.48 -19.29 -48.73
CA THR A 141 -0.20 -17.90 -48.40
C THR A 141 -1.39 -17.04 -48.78
N VAL A 142 -1.91 -16.28 -47.82
CA VAL A 142 -2.99 -15.32 -48.04
C VAL A 142 -2.43 -13.92 -47.90
N LEU A 143 -2.50 -13.12 -48.97
CA LEU A 143 -2.26 -11.68 -48.91
C LEU A 143 -3.61 -10.97 -48.76
N SER A 144 -3.87 -10.45 -47.56
CA SER A 144 -5.16 -9.88 -47.18
C SER A 144 -5.23 -8.36 -47.39
N GLY A 145 -4.08 -7.71 -47.52
CA GLY A 145 -4.01 -6.27 -47.79
C GLY A 145 -2.61 -5.84 -48.19
N LEU A 146 -2.55 -4.74 -48.95
CA LEU A 146 -1.32 -4.09 -49.37
C LEU A 146 -1.51 -2.59 -49.25
N THR A 147 -0.60 -1.91 -48.57
CA THR A 147 -0.53 -0.45 -48.56
C THR A 147 0.88 0.01 -48.90
N MET A 148 0.99 1.27 -49.33
CA MET A 148 2.26 1.88 -49.70
C MET A 148 2.38 3.28 -49.08
N GLY A 149 3.59 3.68 -48.72
CA GLY A 149 3.82 4.96 -48.07
C GLY A 149 5.27 5.38 -48.08
N ASN A 150 5.50 6.63 -47.66
CA ASN A 150 6.82 7.26 -47.58
C ASN A 150 7.15 7.56 -46.12
N ALA A 151 7.10 6.52 -45.28
CA ALA A 151 7.53 6.61 -43.90
C ALA A 151 9.05 6.78 -43.89
N SER A 152 9.56 7.70 -43.08
CA SER A 152 10.98 8.04 -43.09
C SER A 152 11.89 6.99 -42.44
N SER A 153 11.33 5.88 -41.94
CA SER A 153 11.99 4.64 -41.55
C SER A 153 10.95 3.51 -41.53
N ASN A 154 11.34 2.28 -41.19
CA ASN A 154 10.43 1.14 -41.14
C ASN A 154 9.14 1.49 -40.34
N PRO A 155 7.95 1.50 -40.99
CA PRO A 155 6.72 2.04 -40.42
C PRO A 155 6.15 1.22 -39.26
N LEU A 156 6.61 -0.02 -39.08
CA LEU A 156 6.17 -0.92 -38.01
C LEU A 156 7.04 -0.78 -36.75
N ARG A 157 8.14 0.00 -36.81
CA ARG A 157 9.08 0.17 -35.70
C ARG A 157 8.73 1.39 -34.86
N TRP A 158 8.21 1.17 -33.65
CA TRP A 158 8.01 2.25 -32.70
C TRP A 158 9.31 2.62 -31.97
N ARG A 159 9.40 3.87 -31.51
CA ARG A 159 10.53 4.37 -30.71
C ARG A 159 10.32 4.08 -29.23
N TRP A 160 11.35 4.33 -28.44
CA TRP A 160 11.27 4.26 -26.98
C TRP A 160 10.12 5.13 -26.45
N ARG A 161 9.62 4.72 -25.30
CA ARG A 161 8.55 5.38 -24.57
C ARG A 161 8.91 6.83 -24.25
N ARG A 162 7.94 7.71 -24.40
CA ARG A 162 8.07 9.17 -24.22
C ARG A 162 6.90 9.70 -23.41
N LYS A 163 7.11 10.88 -22.82
CA LYS A 163 6.06 11.62 -22.09
C LYS A 163 5.84 12.98 -22.75
N LEU A 164 4.63 13.48 -22.63
CA LEU A 164 4.30 14.87 -22.96
C LEU A 164 3.30 15.41 -21.93
N LEU A 165 3.21 16.73 -21.85
CA LEU A 165 2.19 17.44 -21.11
C LEU A 165 1.07 17.84 -22.08
N LEU A 166 -0.16 17.41 -21.80
CA LEU A 166 -1.38 17.77 -22.51
C LEU A 166 -2.15 18.82 -21.70
N LYS A 167 -2.51 19.93 -22.34
CA LYS A 167 -3.30 21.02 -21.77
C LYS A 167 -4.69 21.10 -22.43
N LEU A 168 -5.73 20.82 -21.66
CA LEU A 168 -7.13 20.90 -22.07
C LEU A 168 -7.83 22.09 -21.40
N PRO A 169 -8.96 22.57 -21.94
CA PRO A 169 -9.77 23.58 -21.27
C PRO A 169 -10.15 23.15 -19.85
N LYS A 170 -10.26 24.11 -18.93
CA LYS A 170 -10.71 23.84 -17.55
C LYS A 170 -12.09 23.19 -17.55
N GLY A 171 -12.33 22.28 -16.62
CA GLY A 171 -13.57 21.51 -16.53
C GLY A 171 -13.69 20.37 -17.53
N THR A 172 -12.73 20.20 -18.44
CA THR A 172 -12.65 18.98 -19.25
C THR A 172 -12.25 17.83 -18.33
N LEU A 173 -13.23 17.06 -17.89
CA LEU A 173 -12.97 15.81 -17.19
C LEU A 173 -12.43 14.82 -18.23
N PRO A 174 -11.22 14.27 -18.03
CA PRO A 174 -10.84 13.11 -18.80
C PRO A 174 -11.84 12.02 -18.42
N ALA A 175 -12.61 11.53 -19.39
CA ALA A 175 -13.17 10.19 -19.24
C ALA A 175 -11.95 9.26 -19.16
N LEU A 176 -11.45 9.00 -17.94
CA LEU A 176 -10.64 7.82 -17.68
C LEU A 176 -11.66 6.70 -17.83
N PRO A 177 -11.62 5.89 -18.90
CA PRO A 177 -12.69 4.95 -19.17
C PRO A 177 -12.88 4.04 -17.96
N TRP A 178 -14.09 4.11 -17.38
CA TRP A 178 -14.60 3.14 -16.44
C TRP A 178 -15.20 2.00 -17.25
N GLY A 179 -14.72 0.78 -17.02
CA GLY A 179 -15.37 -0.44 -17.50
C GLY A 179 -15.09 -0.87 -18.94
N GLY A 180 -14.73 -2.15 -19.06
CA GLY A 180 -15.38 -3.06 -20.01
C GLY A 180 -14.95 -3.05 -21.47
N GLU A 181 -15.07 -1.95 -22.22
CA GLU A 181 -15.06 -2.04 -23.69
C GLU A 181 -14.35 -0.87 -24.38
N THR A 182 -13.05 -0.72 -24.12
CA THR A 182 -11.96 -0.56 -25.10
C THR A 182 -10.73 0.07 -24.41
N PRO A 183 -9.52 -0.29 -24.85
CA PRO A 183 -8.30 0.00 -24.11
C PRO A 183 -7.73 1.38 -24.45
N THR A 184 -7.44 2.20 -23.44
CA THR A 184 -6.69 3.49 -23.55
C THR A 184 -7.15 4.48 -24.63
N ASN A 185 -8.32 4.28 -25.23
CA ASN A 185 -8.92 5.22 -26.18
C ASN A 185 -9.43 6.41 -25.39
N PHE A 186 -8.50 7.30 -25.06
CA PHE A 186 -8.81 8.60 -24.54
C PHE A 186 -9.41 9.43 -25.68
N ASP A 187 -10.73 9.61 -25.70
CA ASP A 187 -11.42 10.25 -26.83
C ASP A 187 -10.92 11.67 -27.15
N ALA A 188 -10.28 12.32 -26.19
CA ALA A 188 -9.68 13.64 -26.37
C ALA A 188 -8.33 13.61 -27.11
N VAL A 189 -7.58 12.51 -27.14
CA VAL A 189 -6.38 12.38 -28.00
C VAL A 189 -6.12 10.94 -28.44
N LYS A 190 -5.92 10.74 -29.75
CA LYS A 190 -5.51 9.47 -30.36
C LYS A 190 -4.13 9.60 -31.00
N LEU A 191 -3.46 8.49 -31.26
CA LEU A 191 -2.14 8.43 -31.88
C LEU A 191 -2.12 7.35 -32.96
N ASP A 192 -1.73 7.72 -34.18
CA ASP A 192 -1.44 6.75 -35.24
C ASP A 192 0.02 6.27 -35.16
N LEU A 193 0.35 5.19 -35.90
CA LEU A 193 1.70 4.59 -35.96
C LEU A 193 2.37 4.46 -34.58
N GLY A 194 1.57 4.10 -33.57
CA GLY A 194 1.95 4.15 -32.16
C GLY A 194 0.77 3.87 -31.23
N GLN A 195 1.01 4.09 -29.94
CA GLN A 195 0.04 3.85 -28.89
C GLN A 195 0.22 4.81 -27.71
N ILE A 196 -0.91 5.28 -27.18
CA ILE A 196 -0.96 5.95 -25.87
C ILE A 196 -0.98 4.87 -24.79
N ILE A 197 -0.07 4.99 -23.83
CA ILE A 197 0.16 4.03 -22.76
C ILE A 197 -0.62 4.43 -21.52
N SER A 198 -0.54 5.70 -21.10
CA SER A 198 -1.29 6.19 -19.95
C SER A 198 -1.55 7.70 -20.06
N VAL A 199 -2.60 8.16 -19.37
CA VAL A 199 -2.92 9.57 -19.19
C VAL A 199 -3.20 9.79 -17.72
N THR A 200 -2.33 10.53 -17.02
CA THR A 200 -2.48 10.81 -15.59
C THR A 200 -2.55 12.31 -15.34
N PRO A 201 -3.22 12.77 -14.27
CA PRO A 201 -3.18 14.18 -13.90
C PRO A 201 -1.75 14.67 -13.68
N SER A 202 -1.45 15.89 -14.12
CA SER A 202 -0.19 16.55 -13.77
C SER A 202 -0.32 17.18 -12.38
N TYR A 203 0.72 17.02 -11.58
CA TYR A 203 0.78 17.57 -10.22
C TYR A 203 1.88 18.63 -10.11
N ALA A 204 1.56 19.75 -9.47
CA ALA A 204 2.47 20.86 -9.22
C ALA A 204 3.09 20.72 -7.83
N TYR A 205 4.41 20.70 -7.76
CA TYR A 205 5.14 20.82 -6.49
C TYR A 205 5.54 22.28 -6.29
N SER A 206 5.17 22.85 -5.14
CA SER A 206 5.56 24.20 -4.75
C SER A 206 7.02 24.19 -4.31
N THR A 207 7.87 25.04 -4.91
CA THR A 207 9.26 25.21 -4.46
C THR A 207 9.33 25.73 -3.02
N ALA A 208 8.36 26.55 -2.60
CA ALA A 208 8.28 27.04 -1.23
C ALA A 208 8.01 25.88 -0.27
N ASP A 209 7.02 25.02 -0.59
CA ASP A 209 6.63 23.88 0.25
C ASP A 209 7.75 22.83 0.26
N TRP A 210 8.39 22.59 -0.89
CA TRP A 210 9.54 21.69 -1.01
C TRP A 210 10.71 22.08 -0.10
N ASN A 211 10.99 23.38 0.02
CA ASN A 211 12.04 23.90 0.87
C ASN A 211 11.59 24.12 2.33
N ASN A 212 10.31 23.97 2.64
CA ASN A 212 9.76 24.18 3.97
C ASN A 212 9.89 22.90 4.81
N PRO A 213 10.72 22.89 5.87
CA PRO A 213 10.86 21.73 6.75
C PRO A 213 9.64 21.46 7.64
N ASP A 214 8.71 22.41 7.74
CA ASP A 214 7.53 22.35 8.62
C ASP A 214 6.32 21.67 7.96
N GLN A 215 6.41 21.32 6.67
CA GLN A 215 5.27 20.80 5.90
C GLN A 215 5.57 19.48 5.20
N ASP A 216 4.55 18.62 5.21
CA ASP A 216 4.44 17.50 4.28
C ASP A 216 4.32 18.05 2.85
N VAL A 217 4.99 17.41 1.91
CA VAL A 217 5.01 17.83 0.50
C VAL A 217 4.07 16.92 -0.28
N TYR A 218 3.15 17.56 -0.98
CA TYR A 218 2.27 16.91 -1.94
C TYR A 218 2.28 17.69 -3.25
N GLY A 219 2.25 16.97 -4.36
CA GLY A 219 1.94 17.55 -5.65
C GLY A 219 0.47 17.92 -5.68
N LYS A 220 0.13 19.16 -6.00
CA LYS A 220 -1.26 19.62 -6.15
C LYS A 220 -1.72 19.44 -7.58
N LYS A 221 -2.88 18.81 -7.78
CA LYS A 221 -3.45 18.54 -9.10
C LYS A 221 -3.62 19.85 -9.89
N LYS A 222 -3.21 19.84 -11.16
CA LYS A 222 -3.39 20.98 -12.07
C LYS A 222 -4.63 20.76 -12.94
N ASP A 223 -5.61 21.64 -12.81
CA ASP A 223 -6.80 21.61 -13.65
C ASP A 223 -6.46 21.68 -15.14
N GLY A 224 -7.00 20.73 -15.90
CA GLY A 224 -6.83 20.64 -17.35
C GLY A 224 -5.41 20.30 -17.80
N GLN A 225 -4.52 19.81 -16.92
CA GLN A 225 -3.18 19.37 -17.31
C GLN A 225 -2.95 17.88 -17.03
N PHE A 226 -2.48 17.17 -18.03
CA PHE A 226 -2.27 15.72 -17.99
C PHE A 226 -0.89 15.35 -18.49
N ILE A 227 -0.26 14.36 -17.88
CA ILE A 227 0.93 13.70 -18.40
C ILE A 227 0.45 12.54 -19.27
N VAL A 228 0.79 12.58 -20.56
CA VAL A 228 0.50 11.50 -21.50
C VAL A 228 1.79 10.74 -21.75
N GLU A 229 1.76 9.45 -21.49
CA GLU A 229 2.80 8.53 -21.87
C GLU A 229 2.45 7.81 -23.16
N TYR A 230 3.41 7.71 -24.09
CA TYR A 230 3.17 7.13 -25.41
C TYR A 230 4.43 6.50 -26.01
N THR A 231 4.23 5.67 -27.02
CA THR A 231 5.28 5.17 -27.92
C THR A 231 4.80 5.31 -29.37
N SER A 232 5.69 5.67 -30.29
CA SER A 232 5.33 5.91 -31.70
C SER A 232 6.50 5.90 -32.66
N HIS A 233 6.20 5.70 -33.94
CA HIS A 233 7.06 6.06 -35.05
C HIS A 233 7.28 7.59 -35.12
N LYS A 234 8.38 8.05 -35.73
CA LYS A 234 8.71 9.49 -35.83
C LYS A 234 7.71 10.30 -36.68
N ASP A 235 7.09 9.65 -37.66
CA ASP A 235 6.10 10.27 -38.56
C ASP A 235 4.66 10.19 -38.04
N ALA A 236 4.47 9.68 -36.82
CA ALA A 236 3.15 9.63 -36.22
C ALA A 236 2.52 11.02 -36.03
N CYS A 237 1.20 11.05 -35.91
CA CYS A 237 0.38 12.21 -35.63
C CYS A 237 -0.53 11.94 -34.43
N PHE A 238 -0.62 12.92 -33.54
CA PHE A 238 -1.69 13.00 -32.55
C PHE A 238 -2.95 13.54 -33.22
N HIS A 239 -4.08 12.92 -32.94
CA HIS A 239 -5.40 13.25 -33.48
C HIS A 239 -6.32 13.71 -32.36
N PHE A 240 -7.03 14.82 -32.58
CA PHE A 240 -7.93 15.43 -31.62
C PHE A 240 -9.36 15.52 -32.18
N PRO A 241 -10.38 15.64 -31.32
CA PRO A 241 -11.74 15.96 -31.75
C PRO A 241 -11.78 17.16 -32.71
N GLY A 242 -12.65 17.09 -33.72
CA GLY A 242 -12.75 18.11 -34.76
C GLY A 242 -11.70 17.98 -35.89
N GLY A 243 -11.00 16.85 -35.99
CA GLY A 243 -10.10 16.54 -37.11
C GLY A 243 -8.74 17.24 -37.05
N LYS A 244 -8.43 17.92 -35.95
CA LYS A 244 -7.13 18.57 -35.75
C LYS A 244 -6.05 17.53 -35.50
N THR A 245 -4.91 17.70 -36.17
CA THR A 245 -3.74 16.81 -36.04
C THR A 245 -2.47 17.57 -35.65
N ILE A 246 -1.60 16.90 -34.89
CA ILE A 246 -0.27 17.42 -34.52
C ILE A 246 0.76 16.34 -34.82
N ALA A 247 1.64 16.60 -35.79
CA ALA A 247 2.74 15.69 -36.13
C ALA A 247 3.77 15.60 -35.00
N VAL A 248 4.16 14.38 -34.63
CA VAL A 248 5.11 14.10 -33.56
C VAL A 248 6.47 14.73 -33.84
N ARG A 249 7.00 14.58 -35.06
CA ARG A 249 8.27 15.21 -35.48
C ARG A 249 8.32 16.73 -35.25
N GLU A 250 7.21 17.40 -35.52
CA GLU A 250 7.13 18.86 -35.40
C GLU A 250 7.01 19.29 -33.94
N LEU A 251 6.23 18.54 -33.15
CA LEU A 251 6.15 18.73 -31.70
C LEU A 251 7.53 18.58 -31.05
N GLU A 252 8.28 17.54 -31.41
CA GLU A 252 9.61 17.27 -30.86
C GLU A 252 10.64 18.33 -31.24
N THR A 253 10.59 18.82 -32.49
CA THR A 253 11.52 19.86 -32.95
C THR A 253 11.26 21.21 -32.29
N LYS A 254 9.98 21.56 -32.08
CA LYS A 254 9.59 22.84 -31.48
C LYS A 254 9.54 22.81 -29.94
N GLY A 255 9.60 21.62 -29.33
CA GLY A 255 9.38 21.40 -27.89
C GLY A 255 7.93 21.60 -27.43
N ARG A 256 7.13 22.40 -28.14
CA ARG A 256 5.70 22.61 -27.86
C ARG A 256 4.92 22.89 -29.15
N LYS A 257 3.69 22.39 -29.23
CA LYS A 257 2.75 22.72 -30.31
C LYS A 257 1.31 22.54 -29.84
N GLY A 258 0.49 23.57 -30.00
CA GLY A 258 -0.91 23.55 -29.61
C GLY A 258 -1.09 23.26 -28.11
N CYS A 259 -1.86 22.23 -27.79
CA CYS A 259 -2.09 21.74 -26.43
C CYS A 259 -0.99 20.80 -25.89
N LEU A 260 0.03 20.48 -26.69
CA LEU A 260 1.08 19.53 -26.34
C LEU A 260 2.42 20.23 -26.05
N GLU A 261 3.12 19.76 -25.03
CA GLU A 261 4.47 20.19 -24.65
C GLU A 261 5.31 18.94 -24.34
N VAL A 262 6.50 18.83 -24.90
CA VAL A 262 7.39 17.67 -24.71
C VAL A 262 7.90 17.65 -23.27
N ILE A 263 7.93 16.46 -22.68
CA ILE A 263 8.65 16.19 -21.43
C ILE A 263 9.95 15.49 -21.80
N GLU A 264 11.06 15.98 -21.26
CA GLU A 264 12.38 15.43 -21.54
C GLU A 264 12.43 13.93 -21.21
N PRO A 265 12.94 13.09 -22.12
CA PRO A 265 12.98 11.67 -21.92
C PRO A 265 13.97 11.29 -20.82
N SER A 266 13.58 10.33 -20.00
CA SER A 266 14.42 9.80 -18.92
C SER A 266 15.26 8.64 -19.44
N HIS A 267 16.44 8.94 -20.00
CA HIS A 267 17.36 7.93 -20.57
C HIS A 267 18.71 7.88 -19.86
N GLN A 268 19.01 8.82 -18.95
CA GLN A 268 20.24 8.78 -18.20
C GLN A 268 20.07 7.83 -17.02
N GLN A 269 20.62 6.62 -17.14
CA GLN A 269 20.65 5.68 -16.04
C GLN A 269 21.61 6.16 -14.94
N VAL A 270 21.08 6.29 -13.71
CA VAL A 270 21.79 6.80 -12.54
C VAL A 270 21.57 5.86 -11.36
N LYS A 271 22.65 5.51 -10.67
CA LYS A 271 22.57 4.86 -9.37
C LYS A 271 22.30 5.89 -8.28
N ILE A 272 21.28 5.68 -7.46
CA ILE A 272 21.09 6.41 -6.20
C ILE A 272 21.62 5.54 -5.07
N GLU A 273 22.38 6.14 -4.15
CA GLU A 273 22.85 5.48 -2.94
C GLU A 273 22.64 6.39 -1.74
N VAL A 274 22.08 5.84 -0.67
CA VAL A 274 21.70 6.56 0.55
C VAL A 274 22.51 6.04 1.72
N ARG A 275 23.18 6.95 2.44
CA ARG A 275 23.98 6.61 3.61
C ARG A 275 23.52 7.34 4.85
N ASP A 276 23.58 6.66 5.98
CA ASP A 276 23.47 7.32 7.27
C ASP A 276 24.78 8.05 7.61
N LYS A 277 24.66 9.31 8.04
CA LYS A 277 25.79 10.19 8.32
C LYS A 277 26.69 9.68 9.45
N ASN A 278 26.10 9.07 10.47
CA ASN A 278 26.80 8.70 11.68
C ASN A 278 27.53 7.35 11.53
N SER A 279 26.85 6.37 10.95
CA SER A 279 27.38 5.01 10.76
C SER A 279 28.13 4.81 9.43
N GLY A 280 27.89 5.67 8.43
CA GLY A 280 28.42 5.53 7.07
C GLY A 280 27.81 4.37 6.27
N LYS A 281 26.91 3.58 6.89
CA LYS A 281 26.25 2.42 6.26
C LYS A 281 25.21 2.86 5.24
N VAL A 282 25.00 2.03 4.23
CA VAL A 282 23.85 2.16 3.32
C VAL A 282 22.60 1.80 4.11
N VAL A 283 21.55 2.62 3.99
CA VAL A 283 20.34 2.48 4.81
C VAL A 283 19.06 2.51 3.97
N PRO A 284 18.08 1.64 4.27
CA PRO A 284 16.78 1.69 3.62
C PRO A 284 16.06 3.00 3.87
N VAL A 285 15.39 3.53 2.85
CA VAL A 285 14.56 4.74 2.91
C VAL A 285 13.36 4.62 1.96
N ARG A 286 12.33 5.41 2.23
CA ARG A 286 11.33 5.71 1.20
C ARG A 286 11.83 6.86 0.34
N LEU A 287 11.87 6.64 -0.96
CA LEU A 287 12.37 7.53 -1.99
C LEU A 287 11.20 8.07 -2.83
N HIS A 288 11.19 9.38 -3.07
CA HIS A 288 10.34 10.01 -4.08
C HIS A 288 11.22 10.79 -5.06
N VAL A 289 10.97 10.64 -6.36
CA VAL A 289 11.66 11.38 -7.41
C VAL A 289 10.67 11.88 -8.47
N HIS A 290 10.77 13.15 -8.84
CA HIS A 290 10.01 13.72 -9.96
C HIS A 290 10.86 14.68 -10.82
N GLY A 291 10.45 14.84 -12.08
CA GLY A 291 11.07 15.80 -13.02
C GLY A 291 10.36 17.16 -13.08
N GLU A 292 10.80 18.06 -13.95
CA GLU A 292 10.36 19.47 -13.96
C GLU A 292 8.85 19.68 -14.19
N LYS A 293 8.13 18.70 -14.75
CA LYS A 293 6.68 18.77 -14.95
C LYS A 293 5.88 18.04 -13.87
N GLY A 294 6.54 17.61 -12.80
CA GLY A 294 5.95 16.86 -11.68
C GLY A 294 5.67 15.41 -12.02
N GLU A 295 6.19 14.91 -13.15
CA GLU A 295 6.08 13.52 -13.55
C GLU A 295 6.89 12.63 -12.61
N TYR A 296 6.25 11.58 -12.09
CA TYR A 296 6.91 10.58 -11.26
C TYR A 296 7.99 9.84 -12.06
N LEU A 297 9.15 9.68 -11.45
CA LEU A 297 10.30 8.93 -11.95
C LEU A 297 10.51 7.74 -11.03
N ALA A 298 10.04 6.57 -11.46
CA ALA A 298 10.23 5.33 -10.72
C ALA A 298 11.61 4.73 -11.02
N PRO A 299 12.23 4.03 -10.06
CA PRO A 299 13.30 3.09 -10.35
C PRO A 299 12.93 2.07 -11.44
N VAL A 300 13.94 1.52 -12.10
CA VAL A 300 13.75 0.62 -13.27
C VAL A 300 13.05 -0.69 -12.93
N ASP A 301 13.07 -1.07 -11.65
CA ASP A 301 12.50 -2.28 -11.07
C ASP A 301 11.25 -1.98 -10.21
N ARG A 302 10.59 -0.84 -10.45
CA ARG A 302 9.39 -0.39 -9.72
C ARG A 302 8.25 0.00 -10.65
N HIS A 303 7.02 -0.04 -10.12
CA HIS A 303 5.84 0.37 -10.85
C HIS A 303 5.86 1.87 -11.16
N ARG A 304 5.58 2.20 -12.41
CA ARG A 304 5.49 3.60 -12.88
C ARG A 304 4.11 4.20 -12.62
N ASN A 305 3.10 3.33 -12.56
CA ASN A 305 1.72 3.61 -12.23
C ASN A 305 1.27 2.60 -11.15
N PRO A 306 1.76 2.72 -9.90
CA PRO A 306 1.39 1.79 -8.82
C PRO A 306 -0.13 1.78 -8.62
N ASN A 307 -0.71 0.61 -8.34
CA ASN A 307 -2.14 0.47 -8.12
C ASN A 307 -2.46 0.67 -6.62
N PRO A 308 -3.20 1.71 -6.23
CA PRO A 308 -3.46 2.01 -4.83
C PRO A 308 -4.72 1.35 -4.25
N HIS A 309 -5.47 0.59 -5.06
CA HIS A 309 -6.70 -0.03 -4.60
C HIS A 309 -6.45 -1.14 -3.59
N TRP A 310 -7.48 -1.44 -2.80
CA TRP A 310 -7.44 -2.43 -1.73
C TRP A 310 -7.01 -3.81 -2.25
N PHE A 311 -5.95 -4.37 -1.67
CA PHE A 311 -5.37 -5.67 -2.07
C PHE A 311 -5.05 -5.84 -3.57
N GLN A 312 -4.81 -4.74 -4.29
CA GLN A 312 -4.60 -4.75 -5.74
C GLN A 312 -3.15 -4.56 -6.17
N ASP A 313 -2.27 -4.16 -5.26
CA ASP A 313 -0.81 -4.06 -5.44
C ASP A 313 -0.13 -4.38 -4.11
N TYR A 314 0.89 -5.24 -4.16
CA TYR A 314 1.70 -5.67 -3.03
C TYR A 314 3.19 -5.33 -3.25
N GLY A 315 3.48 -4.49 -4.24
CA GLY A 315 4.81 -3.98 -4.53
C GLY A 315 5.35 -3.04 -3.45
N ALA A 316 6.60 -2.62 -3.62
CA ALA A 316 7.30 -1.74 -2.69
C ALA A 316 7.04 -0.24 -3.00
N GLU A 317 5.83 0.09 -3.42
CA GLU A 317 5.39 1.43 -3.78
C GLU A 317 4.46 2.02 -2.72
N GLN A 318 4.45 3.34 -2.63
CA GLN A 318 3.67 4.06 -1.65
C GLN A 318 3.09 5.36 -2.25
N PRO A 319 2.01 5.26 -3.06
CA PRO A 319 1.33 6.42 -3.64
C PRO A 319 0.49 7.18 -2.60
N ARG A 320 1.06 8.18 -1.90
CA ARG A 320 0.27 9.02 -0.98
C ARG A 320 -0.68 9.95 -1.72
N GLY A 321 -1.89 10.13 -1.19
CA GLY A 321 -2.90 11.03 -1.75
C GLY A 321 -4.06 10.32 -2.47
N GLY A 322 -3.91 9.03 -2.77
CA GLY A 322 -4.95 8.21 -3.44
C GLY A 322 -5.11 8.54 -4.93
N ILE A 323 -5.87 7.72 -5.69
CA ILE A 323 -6.04 7.97 -7.13
C ILE A 323 -6.87 9.22 -7.38
N GLY A 324 -6.36 10.11 -8.23
CA GLY A 324 -7.15 11.18 -8.81
C GLY A 324 -7.56 12.26 -7.81
N GLY A 325 -7.13 12.14 -6.55
CA GLY A 325 -7.26 13.15 -5.51
C GLY A 325 -6.56 14.45 -5.88
N ASP A 326 -6.91 15.53 -5.19
CA ASP A 326 -6.35 16.87 -5.43
C ASP A 326 -4.87 16.97 -5.01
N GLN A 327 -4.37 15.98 -4.28
CA GLN A 327 -3.00 15.87 -3.81
C GLN A 327 -2.46 14.47 -4.12
N GLN A 328 -1.22 14.38 -4.61
CA GLN A 328 -0.53 13.11 -4.86
C GLN A 328 0.97 13.22 -4.59
N HIS A 329 1.57 12.16 -4.03
CA HIS A 329 3.00 12.06 -3.79
C HIS A 329 3.48 10.60 -3.84
N TYR A 330 4.09 10.20 -4.97
CA TYR A 330 4.50 8.82 -5.22
C TYR A 330 5.83 8.45 -4.55
N GLY A 331 5.79 7.59 -3.53
CA GLY A 331 6.99 7.01 -2.92
C GLY A 331 7.28 5.59 -3.41
N THR A 332 8.52 5.15 -3.23
CA THR A 332 8.91 3.74 -3.30
C THR A 332 9.96 3.42 -2.24
N TYR A 333 9.95 2.19 -1.73
CA TYR A 333 10.92 1.71 -0.75
C TYR A 333 12.15 1.12 -1.44
N ILE A 334 13.32 1.57 -0.99
CA ILE A 334 14.63 1.06 -1.44
C ILE A 334 15.44 0.60 -0.24
N ASP A 335 16.29 -0.40 -0.45
CA ASP A 335 17.20 -0.95 0.57
C ASP A 335 18.41 -0.03 0.87
N GLY A 336 18.40 1.17 0.30
CA GLY A 336 19.45 2.17 0.36
C GLY A 336 20.21 2.33 -0.94
N SER A 337 19.96 1.50 -1.96
CA SER A 337 20.41 1.77 -3.31
C SER A 337 19.38 1.40 -4.37
N THR A 338 19.40 2.09 -5.51
CA THR A 338 18.54 1.75 -6.63
C THR A 338 19.08 2.31 -7.95
N ILE A 339 18.57 1.80 -9.07
CA ILE A 339 18.86 2.30 -10.42
C ILE A 339 17.61 3.00 -10.95
N ILE A 340 17.79 4.23 -11.41
CA ILE A 340 16.71 5.05 -11.94
C ILE A 340 17.15 5.72 -13.24
N ASP A 341 16.25 5.75 -14.21
CA ASP A 341 16.46 6.52 -15.43
C ASP A 341 15.94 7.94 -15.22
N LEU A 342 16.81 8.94 -15.41
CA LEU A 342 16.53 10.34 -15.15
C LEU A 342 16.60 11.18 -16.44
N PRO A 343 15.80 12.25 -16.56
CA PRO A 343 15.96 13.21 -17.65
C PRO A 343 17.20 14.09 -17.43
N ILE A 344 17.78 14.58 -18.52
CA ILE A 344 18.79 15.65 -18.45
C ILE A 344 18.07 16.94 -18.03
N GLY A 345 18.54 17.60 -16.97
CA GLY A 345 17.84 18.75 -16.39
C GLY A 345 17.71 18.63 -14.87
N LYS A 346 16.75 19.35 -14.28
CA LYS A 346 16.53 19.29 -12.83
C LYS A 346 15.62 18.13 -12.46
N VAL A 347 15.97 17.44 -11.39
CA VAL A 347 15.13 16.45 -10.71
C VAL A 347 15.02 16.77 -9.23
N TRP A 348 13.87 16.48 -8.66
CA TRP A 348 13.57 16.67 -7.24
C TRP A 348 13.57 15.31 -6.58
N ILE A 349 14.31 15.20 -5.48
CA ILE A 349 14.50 13.94 -4.74
C ILE A 349 14.14 14.19 -3.28
N GLU A 350 13.18 13.44 -2.75
CA GLU A 350 12.88 13.36 -1.32
C GLU A 350 13.22 11.97 -0.78
N MET A 351 13.78 11.93 0.43
CA MET A 351 13.96 10.71 1.21
C MET A 351 13.39 10.89 2.60
N THR A 352 12.69 9.86 3.09
CA THR A 352 12.15 9.81 4.45
C THR A 352 12.52 8.50 5.14
N LYS A 353 12.75 8.54 6.46
CA LYS A 353 13.02 7.34 7.28
C LYS A 353 12.53 7.50 8.73
N GLY A 354 11.30 7.07 9.01
CA GLY A 354 10.72 7.10 10.35
C GLY A 354 10.67 8.49 11.00
N TYR A 355 10.60 8.53 12.32
CA TYR A 355 10.41 9.76 13.11
C TYR A 355 11.66 10.25 13.87
N GLU A 356 12.79 9.55 13.72
CA GLU A 356 14.06 9.95 14.35
C GLU A 356 15.04 10.61 13.36
N ILE A 357 14.73 10.59 12.06
CA ILE A 357 15.55 11.14 10.97
C ILE A 357 14.74 12.21 10.24
N LYS A 358 15.36 13.37 10.06
CA LYS A 358 14.72 14.47 9.33
C LYS A 358 14.60 14.13 7.84
N PRO A 359 13.44 14.40 7.19
CA PRO A 359 13.32 14.27 5.74
C PRO A 359 14.39 15.07 4.99
N VAL A 360 14.91 14.50 3.91
CA VAL A 360 15.92 15.13 3.08
C VAL A 360 15.32 15.42 1.71
N ARG A 361 15.31 16.70 1.31
CA ARG A 361 14.78 17.16 0.04
C ARG A 361 15.88 17.89 -0.71
N VAL A 362 16.18 17.45 -1.93
CA VAL A 362 17.25 18.04 -2.76
C VAL A 362 16.78 18.20 -4.20
N ILE A 363 17.32 19.23 -4.85
CA ILE A 363 17.19 19.41 -6.30
C ILE A 363 18.56 19.09 -6.91
N ARG A 364 18.60 18.17 -7.88
CA ARG A 364 19.83 17.77 -8.57
C ARG A 364 19.73 18.09 -10.04
N LYS A 365 20.78 18.68 -10.60
CA LYS A 365 20.93 18.86 -12.05
C LYS A 365 21.64 17.64 -12.62
N ILE A 366 20.96 16.93 -13.51
CA ILE A 366 21.44 15.72 -14.18
C ILE A 366 22.08 16.12 -15.51
N SER A 367 23.26 15.54 -15.78
CA SER A 367 23.96 15.65 -17.07
C SER A 367 24.29 14.25 -17.60
N PRO A 368 24.73 14.11 -18.86
CA PRO A 368 25.17 12.82 -19.40
C PRO A 368 26.29 12.15 -18.59
N ALA A 369 27.09 12.94 -17.85
CA ALA A 369 28.16 12.46 -16.99
C ALA A 369 27.67 11.98 -15.60
N THR A 370 26.44 12.32 -15.19
CA THR A 370 25.90 11.90 -13.90
C THR A 370 25.61 10.39 -13.91
N LYS A 371 26.41 9.59 -13.20
CA LYS A 371 26.20 8.13 -13.06
C LYS A 371 25.80 7.71 -11.64
N LEU A 372 26.06 8.56 -10.66
CA LEU A 372 25.83 8.27 -9.25
C LEU A 372 25.37 9.53 -8.52
N ILE A 373 24.33 9.39 -7.69
CA ILE A 373 23.90 10.40 -6.74
C ILE A 373 24.00 9.77 -5.35
N ARG A 374 24.97 10.26 -4.54
CA ARG A 374 25.06 9.91 -3.13
C ARG A 374 24.28 10.90 -2.30
N LEU A 375 23.40 10.38 -1.46
CA LEU A 375 22.56 11.16 -0.56
C LEU A 375 22.83 10.73 0.88
N ILE A 376 22.67 11.66 1.82
CA ILE A 376 22.98 11.45 3.22
C ILE A 376 21.73 11.74 4.05
N VAL A 377 21.37 10.80 4.92
CA VAL A 377 20.38 11.01 5.97
C VAL A 377 21.08 11.14 7.31
N GLN A 378 20.47 11.87 8.25
CA GLN A 378 21.02 12.07 9.58
C GLN A 378 19.96 11.82 10.64
N LYS A 379 20.26 10.88 11.55
CA LYS A 379 19.50 10.70 12.78
C LYS A 379 19.71 11.86 13.74
N VAL A 380 18.62 12.47 14.20
CA VAL A 380 18.63 13.70 15.01
C VAL A 380 17.92 13.55 16.36
N LEU A 381 17.16 12.47 16.56
CA LEU A 381 16.52 12.10 17.83
C LEU A 381 17.02 10.71 18.25
N PRO A 382 17.37 10.47 19.52
CA PRO A 382 17.98 9.22 19.97
C PRO A 382 17.03 8.32 20.78
N TRP A 383 15.76 8.19 20.38
CA TRP A 383 14.76 7.44 21.18
C TRP A 383 15.09 5.95 21.19
N ARG A 384 15.52 5.41 20.05
CA ARG A 384 15.97 4.02 19.95
C ARG A 384 17.13 3.70 20.91
N GLU A 385 18.11 4.58 21.00
CA GLU A 385 19.28 4.47 21.89
C GLU A 385 18.90 4.61 23.37
N ARG A 386 17.78 5.28 23.67
CA ARG A 386 17.20 5.37 25.03
C ARG A 386 16.37 4.13 25.42
N GLY A 387 16.34 3.10 24.57
CA GLY A 387 15.66 1.83 24.82
C GLY A 387 14.23 1.74 24.28
N TRP A 388 13.78 2.71 23.49
CA TRP A 388 12.48 2.63 22.83
C TRP A 388 12.55 1.77 21.57
N VAL A 389 11.57 0.91 21.36
CA VAL A 389 11.42 0.06 20.18
C VAL A 389 10.13 0.43 19.47
N THR A 390 10.21 0.73 18.18
CA THR A 390 9.04 1.05 17.36
C THR A 390 8.37 -0.19 16.81
N ALA A 391 7.04 -0.21 16.82
CA ALA A 391 6.28 -1.30 16.24
C ALA A 391 5.04 -0.84 15.48
N ASP A 392 4.73 -1.54 14.40
CA ASP A 392 3.41 -1.55 13.78
C ASP A 392 2.75 -2.88 14.16
N THR A 393 1.64 -2.81 14.88
CA THR A 393 0.93 -4.00 15.38
C THR A 393 -0.02 -4.62 14.36
N HIS A 394 -0.25 -3.97 13.22
CA HIS A 394 -1.30 -4.35 12.29
C HIS A 394 -0.96 -4.01 10.83
N VAL A 395 -0.50 -5.02 10.08
CA VAL A 395 -0.14 -4.91 8.66
C VAL A 395 -0.64 -6.14 7.90
N HIS A 396 -1.17 -5.95 6.70
CA HIS A 396 -1.67 -7.04 5.84
C HIS A 396 -1.01 -7.03 4.44
N PHE A 397 -1.22 -8.13 3.71
CA PHE A 397 -0.99 -8.30 2.26
C PHE A 397 0.45 -8.26 1.74
N LEU A 398 1.41 -7.81 2.53
CA LEU A 398 2.81 -7.81 2.14
C LEU A 398 3.42 -9.22 2.25
N SER A 399 4.42 -9.52 1.44
CA SER A 399 5.34 -10.62 1.74
C SER A 399 6.21 -10.26 2.97
N PRO A 400 6.71 -11.23 3.75
CA PRO A 400 7.62 -10.97 4.85
C PRO A 400 8.85 -10.12 4.45
N GLN A 401 9.38 -10.32 3.24
CA GLN A 401 10.53 -9.58 2.71
C GLN A 401 10.18 -8.12 2.38
N THR A 402 9.02 -7.89 1.75
CA THR A 402 8.53 -6.53 1.47
C THR A 402 8.23 -5.80 2.78
N ALA A 403 7.57 -6.47 3.74
CA ALA A 403 7.31 -5.91 5.07
C ALA A 403 8.60 -5.53 5.81
N HIS A 404 9.65 -6.35 5.68
CA HIS A 404 10.96 -6.04 6.26
C HIS A 404 11.60 -4.80 5.61
N LEU A 405 11.54 -4.69 4.28
CA LEU A 405 12.03 -3.53 3.54
C LEU A 405 11.28 -2.26 3.93
N GLU A 406 9.95 -2.28 3.93
CA GLU A 406 9.11 -1.15 4.33
C GLU A 406 9.37 -0.77 5.79
N GLY A 407 9.38 -1.74 6.71
CA GLY A 407 9.66 -1.52 8.12
C GLY A 407 11.02 -0.88 8.35
N ALA A 408 12.07 -1.39 7.71
CA ALA A 408 13.40 -0.80 7.78
C ALA A 408 13.43 0.61 7.21
N ALA A 409 12.80 0.84 6.05
CA ALA A 409 12.74 2.15 5.41
C ALA A 409 11.90 3.17 6.18
N GLU A 410 10.90 2.73 6.94
CA GLU A 410 10.06 3.57 7.80
C GLU A 410 10.55 3.65 9.25
N GLY A 411 11.68 3.02 9.59
CA GLY A 411 12.24 3.03 10.94
C GLY A 411 11.34 2.33 11.97
N ILE A 412 10.68 1.25 11.56
CA ILE A 412 9.88 0.35 12.40
C ILE A 412 10.74 -0.85 12.79
N ASN A 413 10.98 -1.04 14.09
CA ASN A 413 11.78 -2.16 14.59
C ASN A 413 11.02 -3.48 14.58
N VAL A 414 9.70 -3.46 14.76
CA VAL A 414 8.85 -4.67 14.76
C VAL A 414 7.63 -4.45 13.87
N VAL A 415 7.54 -5.22 12.79
CA VAL A 415 6.33 -5.30 11.95
C VAL A 415 5.60 -6.59 12.28
N ASN A 416 4.33 -6.47 12.65
CA ASN A 416 3.44 -7.61 12.81
C ASN A 416 2.61 -7.76 11.54
N LEU A 417 2.99 -8.72 10.71
CA LEU A 417 2.26 -9.07 9.48
C LEU A 417 1.19 -10.08 9.86
N LEU A 418 -0.08 -9.77 9.62
CA LEU A 418 -1.20 -10.57 10.07
C LEU A 418 -1.74 -11.40 8.92
N ALA A 419 -1.74 -12.72 9.10
CA ALA A 419 -2.56 -13.59 8.27
C ALA A 419 -4.02 -13.45 8.71
N SER A 420 -4.94 -13.43 7.74
CA SER A 420 -6.38 -13.39 8.04
C SER A 420 -7.21 -13.99 6.90
N GLN A 421 -8.52 -13.95 7.09
CA GLN A 421 -9.54 -14.47 6.20
C GLN A 421 -10.56 -13.35 5.89
N TRP A 422 -10.95 -13.23 4.61
CA TRP A 422 -12.03 -12.35 4.12
C TRP A 422 -12.94 -13.18 3.22
N GLY A 423 -13.98 -13.77 3.80
CA GLY A 423 -14.79 -14.75 3.09
C GLY A 423 -13.97 -16.00 2.77
N GLU A 424 -13.83 -16.29 1.48
CA GLU A 424 -13.01 -17.41 0.96
C GLU A 424 -11.52 -17.04 0.78
N LEU A 425 -11.18 -15.75 0.83
CA LEU A 425 -9.80 -15.29 0.66
C LEU A 425 -9.01 -15.51 1.95
N MET A 426 -7.91 -16.26 1.86
CA MET A 426 -6.91 -16.40 2.92
C MET A 426 -5.65 -15.64 2.52
N THR A 427 -5.16 -14.72 3.36
CA THR A 427 -3.90 -13.99 3.08
C THR A 427 -2.83 -14.36 4.10
N ASN A 428 -1.58 -14.42 3.64
CA ASN A 428 -0.38 -14.75 4.42
C ASN A 428 -0.44 -16.03 5.27
N ALA A 429 -1.47 -16.87 5.14
CA ALA A 429 -1.61 -18.10 5.92
C ALA A 429 -0.45 -19.08 5.68
N GLY A 430 0.11 -19.08 4.47
CA GLY A 430 1.30 -19.87 4.13
C GLY A 430 2.63 -19.30 4.65
N ASP A 431 2.65 -18.04 5.09
CA ASP A 431 3.85 -17.41 5.69
C ASP A 431 3.92 -17.63 7.21
N PHE A 432 2.82 -18.09 7.83
CA PHE A 432 2.79 -18.37 9.26
C PHE A 432 3.45 -19.72 9.58
N ASP A 433 4.42 -19.71 10.48
CA ASP A 433 5.09 -20.93 10.96
C ASP A 433 5.15 -21.05 12.50
N GLY A 434 4.65 -20.05 13.22
CA GLY A 434 4.68 -19.96 14.68
C GLY A 434 6.09 -19.98 15.29
N LYS A 435 7.16 -19.79 14.51
CA LYS A 435 8.56 -20.01 14.95
C LYS A 435 9.54 -18.96 14.47
N SER A 436 9.52 -18.59 13.19
CA SER A 436 10.50 -17.67 12.60
C SER A 436 10.17 -16.20 12.85
N THR A 437 11.20 -15.40 13.11
CA THR A 437 11.09 -13.94 13.08
C THR A 437 12.07 -13.43 12.02
N PHE A 438 11.57 -12.93 10.90
CA PHE A 438 12.40 -12.45 9.80
C PHE A 438 13.21 -11.23 10.25
N GLY A 439 14.47 -11.14 9.80
CA GLY A 439 15.39 -10.08 10.16
C GLY A 439 16.06 -10.26 11.54
N SER A 440 15.66 -11.29 12.30
CA SER A 440 16.34 -11.67 13.54
C SER A 440 17.70 -12.31 13.25
N LYS A 441 18.58 -12.38 14.27
CA LYS A 441 19.90 -13.00 14.10
C LYS A 441 19.80 -14.50 13.81
N GLU A 442 18.80 -15.15 14.38
CA GLU A 442 18.51 -16.58 14.21
C GLU A 442 18.09 -16.91 12.77
N THR A 443 17.47 -15.94 12.06
CA THR A 443 17.08 -16.07 10.65
C THR A 443 18.09 -15.42 9.68
N GLY A 444 19.28 -15.05 10.18
CA GLY A 444 20.38 -14.50 9.37
C GLY A 444 20.37 -12.98 9.16
N GLY A 445 19.47 -12.24 9.83
CA GLY A 445 19.44 -10.78 9.86
C GLY A 445 20.35 -10.16 10.94
N ASP A 446 20.32 -8.83 11.05
CA ASP A 446 21.12 -8.09 12.05
C ASP A 446 20.39 -7.92 13.40
N GLY A 447 19.09 -8.18 13.43
CA GLY A 447 18.21 -8.06 14.59
C GLY A 447 17.69 -6.66 14.88
N GLU A 448 17.86 -5.66 14.00
CA GLU A 448 17.37 -4.30 14.24
C GLU A 448 15.94 -4.07 13.71
N HIS A 449 15.57 -4.76 12.63
CA HIS A 449 14.23 -4.73 12.04
C HIS A 449 13.69 -6.15 11.95
N LEU A 450 12.55 -6.40 12.60
CA LEU A 450 11.95 -7.71 12.77
C LEU A 450 10.58 -7.74 12.08
N VAL A 451 10.28 -8.83 11.39
CA VAL A 451 8.91 -9.14 10.93
C VAL A 451 8.48 -10.45 11.54
N ARG A 452 7.33 -10.45 12.21
CA ARG A 452 6.71 -11.66 12.75
C ARG A 452 5.33 -11.82 12.16
N VAL A 453 5.06 -13.00 11.61
CA VAL A 453 3.72 -13.35 11.14
C VAL A 453 2.87 -13.76 12.33
N GLY A 454 1.75 -13.06 12.53
CA GLY A 454 0.69 -13.38 13.48
C GLY A 454 -0.62 -13.62 12.74
N THR A 455 -1.74 -13.56 13.45
CA THR A 455 -3.06 -13.59 12.81
C THR A 455 -3.93 -12.44 13.28
N GLU A 456 -4.75 -11.91 12.39
CA GLU A 456 -5.93 -11.14 12.78
C GLU A 456 -7.12 -12.10 12.69
N ASN A 457 -7.69 -12.42 13.84
CA ASN A 457 -8.89 -13.24 13.89
C ASN A 457 -10.12 -12.33 14.00
N ARG A 458 -11.20 -12.65 13.28
CA ARG A 458 -12.25 -11.66 13.01
C ARG A 458 -13.68 -12.21 13.08
N GLN A 459 -14.60 -11.31 13.44
CA GLN A 459 -16.04 -11.53 13.53
C GLN A 459 -16.73 -10.17 13.33
N HIS A 460 -17.69 -10.10 12.41
CA HIS A 460 -18.25 -8.84 11.90
C HIS A 460 -18.89 -7.93 12.97
N ILE A 461 -19.50 -8.52 14.00
CA ILE A 461 -20.20 -7.84 15.10
C ILE A 461 -19.43 -7.94 16.42
N MET A 462 -18.90 -9.13 16.74
CA MET A 462 -18.21 -9.40 18.00
C MET A 462 -16.89 -8.63 18.10
N GLY A 463 -16.17 -8.45 17.00
CA GLY A 463 -14.92 -7.69 16.97
C GLY A 463 -13.81 -8.42 16.23
N HIS A 464 -12.68 -7.73 16.11
CA HIS A 464 -11.44 -8.29 15.59
C HIS A 464 -10.40 -8.39 16.72
N ILE A 465 -9.42 -9.26 16.55
CA ILE A 465 -8.36 -9.48 17.53
C ILE A 465 -7.04 -9.82 16.83
N SER A 466 -5.99 -9.08 17.13
CA SER A 466 -4.65 -9.33 16.59
C SER A 466 -3.86 -10.19 17.58
N LEU A 467 -3.50 -11.38 17.13
CA LEU A 467 -2.76 -12.39 17.88
C LEU A 467 -1.30 -12.37 17.42
N LEU A 468 -0.42 -11.79 18.23
CA LEU A 468 0.94 -11.46 17.81
C LEU A 468 1.97 -12.39 18.43
N GLY A 469 2.87 -12.94 17.59
CA GLY A 469 4.07 -13.65 18.02
C GLY A 469 3.85 -14.80 19.00
N TYR A 470 2.71 -15.46 18.86
CA TYR A 470 2.44 -16.74 19.48
C TYR A 470 3.25 -17.86 18.79
N GLU A 471 3.43 -18.95 19.52
CA GLU A 471 4.30 -20.07 19.16
C GLU A 471 3.50 -21.33 18.84
N GLY A 472 4.00 -22.11 17.88
CA GLY A 472 3.41 -23.39 17.52
C GLY A 472 2.33 -23.29 16.45
N GLU A 473 1.24 -24.04 16.62
CA GLU A 473 0.20 -24.17 15.60
C GLU A 473 -0.65 -22.91 15.48
N MET A 474 -0.98 -22.53 14.24
CA MET A 474 -1.89 -21.42 13.95
C MET A 474 -3.23 -21.59 14.69
N ILE A 475 -3.66 -20.54 15.39
CA ILE A 475 -4.95 -20.48 16.10
C ILE A 475 -6.07 -20.40 15.08
N ARG A 476 -6.87 -21.47 14.99
CA ARG A 476 -7.92 -21.67 13.98
C ARG A 476 -9.29 -21.92 14.63
N PRO A 477 -10.41 -21.55 13.96
CA PRO A 477 -10.45 -20.81 12.68
C PRO A 477 -9.99 -19.35 12.85
N MET A 478 -9.59 -18.71 11.73
CA MET A 478 -9.20 -17.29 11.75
C MET A 478 -10.43 -16.38 11.80
N CYS A 479 -11.52 -16.71 11.11
CA CYS A 479 -12.79 -16.00 11.24
C CYS A 479 -13.91 -16.92 11.76
N SER A 480 -15.00 -16.31 12.25
CA SER A 480 -16.14 -17.00 12.88
C SER A 480 -17.46 -16.36 12.46
N GLY A 481 -18.20 -16.98 11.56
CA GLY A 481 -19.40 -16.41 10.96
C GLY A 481 -19.17 -15.02 10.33
N GLY A 482 -20.26 -14.34 9.99
CA GLY A 482 -20.21 -13.06 9.25
C GLY A 482 -19.89 -13.28 7.77
N PRO A 483 -20.76 -12.85 6.84
CA PRO A 483 -20.66 -13.23 5.42
C PRO A 483 -19.45 -12.62 4.68
N ASP A 484 -18.85 -11.56 5.21
CA ASP A 484 -17.66 -10.88 4.69
C ASP A 484 -16.38 -11.16 5.51
N GLU A 485 -16.52 -11.89 6.62
CA GLU A 485 -15.44 -12.25 7.54
C GLU A 485 -15.05 -13.71 7.32
N SER A 486 -15.95 -14.64 7.65
CA SER A 486 -15.87 -16.05 7.28
C SER A 486 -16.69 -16.33 6.01
N ALA A 487 -16.92 -17.59 5.63
CA ALA A 487 -17.76 -17.90 4.48
C ALA A 487 -19.26 -17.68 4.79
N LEU A 488 -20.04 -17.45 3.73
CA LEU A 488 -21.49 -17.31 3.83
C LEU A 488 -22.12 -18.58 4.42
N GLY A 489 -22.75 -18.45 5.59
CA GLY A 489 -23.41 -19.56 6.28
C GLY A 489 -22.55 -20.21 7.37
N ASP A 490 -21.30 -19.78 7.56
CA ASP A 490 -20.48 -20.25 8.67
C ASP A 490 -21.08 -19.83 10.02
N PRO A 491 -21.03 -20.72 11.03
CA PRO A 491 -21.55 -20.42 12.36
C PRO A 491 -20.63 -19.46 13.13
N THR A 492 -21.21 -18.73 14.09
CA THR A 492 -20.43 -18.11 15.17
C THR A 492 -20.11 -19.20 16.19
N ASP A 493 -18.95 -19.85 16.05
CA ASP A 493 -18.55 -21.04 16.82
C ASP A 493 -17.35 -20.82 17.76
N VAL A 494 -16.69 -19.67 17.65
CA VAL A 494 -15.62 -19.22 18.55
C VAL A 494 -15.77 -17.74 18.88
N LEU A 495 -15.34 -17.38 20.09
CA LEU A 495 -15.32 -16.04 20.67
C LEU A 495 -13.89 -15.47 20.67
N LEU A 496 -13.75 -14.14 20.61
CA LEU A 496 -12.49 -13.41 20.73
C LEU A 496 -11.75 -13.76 22.03
N SER A 497 -12.49 -13.89 23.13
CA SER A 497 -11.98 -14.29 24.44
C SER A 497 -11.38 -15.70 24.45
N THR A 498 -11.90 -16.61 23.61
CA THR A 498 -11.31 -17.94 23.40
C THR A 498 -10.00 -17.85 22.61
N TRP A 499 -9.97 -17.10 21.50
CA TRP A 499 -8.75 -16.84 20.74
C TRP A 499 -7.67 -16.18 21.59
N ALA A 500 -8.05 -15.19 22.41
CA ALA A 500 -7.15 -14.47 23.31
C ALA A 500 -6.46 -15.42 24.31
N ARG A 501 -7.21 -16.36 24.92
CA ARG A 501 -6.62 -17.33 25.85
C ARG A 501 -5.64 -18.27 25.16
N GLN A 502 -6.01 -18.81 23.99
CA GLN A 502 -5.12 -19.68 23.23
C GLN A 502 -3.82 -18.96 22.84
N CYS A 503 -3.91 -17.71 22.41
CA CYS A 503 -2.74 -16.90 22.09
C CYS A 503 -1.81 -16.75 23.29
N ARG A 504 -2.35 -16.48 24.48
CA ARG A 504 -1.56 -16.38 25.71
C ARG A 504 -0.95 -17.70 26.14
N GLU A 505 -1.69 -18.81 26.01
CA GLU A 505 -1.19 -20.17 26.25
C GLU A 505 -0.01 -20.52 25.31
N GLN A 506 -0.04 -19.98 24.09
CA GLN A 506 1.02 -20.07 23.09
C GLN A 506 2.04 -18.91 23.18
N ASN A 507 2.19 -18.26 24.34
CA ASN A 507 3.17 -17.18 24.60
C ASN A 507 3.03 -15.92 23.69
N GLY A 508 1.88 -15.70 23.06
CA GLY A 508 1.61 -14.52 22.23
C GLY A 508 1.07 -13.30 22.98
N LEU A 509 0.97 -12.18 22.26
CA LEU A 509 0.26 -10.97 22.71
C LEU A 509 -1.11 -10.88 22.07
N VAL A 510 -2.06 -10.37 22.86
CA VAL A 510 -3.42 -10.08 22.40
C VAL A 510 -3.58 -8.56 22.28
N ILE A 511 -3.77 -8.07 21.06
CA ILE A 511 -4.07 -6.67 20.78
C ILE A 511 -5.50 -6.58 20.24
N ILE A 512 -6.27 -5.58 20.68
CA ILE A 512 -7.56 -5.25 20.06
C ILE A 512 -7.30 -4.23 18.94
N PRO A 513 -7.35 -4.63 17.65
CA PRO A 513 -7.05 -3.75 16.53
C PRO A 513 -8.15 -2.72 16.29
N HIS A 514 -7.78 -1.64 15.60
CA HIS A 514 -8.65 -0.55 15.15
C HIS A 514 -9.81 -0.23 16.13
N PHE A 515 -9.45 -0.17 17.43
CA PHE A 515 -10.39 -0.06 18.53
C PHE A 515 -11.17 1.26 18.40
N PRO A 516 -12.49 1.27 18.63
CA PRO A 516 -13.27 0.18 19.20
C PRO A 516 -13.96 -0.72 18.17
N ASN A 517 -13.88 -0.47 16.87
CA ASN A 517 -14.77 -1.10 15.90
C ASN A 517 -14.19 -2.39 15.29
N PRO A 518 -14.97 -3.47 15.11
CA PRO A 518 -16.27 -3.76 15.74
C PRO A 518 -16.11 -4.03 17.24
N ARG A 519 -17.13 -3.71 18.06
CA ARG A 519 -16.94 -3.42 19.49
C ARG A 519 -17.59 -4.33 20.51
N ALA A 520 -18.41 -5.30 20.11
CA ALA A 520 -19.28 -5.99 21.06
C ALA A 520 -18.50 -6.84 22.08
N GLU A 521 -17.77 -7.87 21.65
CA GLU A 521 -17.06 -8.78 22.55
C GLU A 521 -15.75 -8.20 23.10
N ASN A 522 -15.23 -7.12 22.52
CA ASN A 522 -14.05 -6.40 23.05
C ASN A 522 -14.18 -6.13 24.56
N ALA A 523 -15.39 -5.78 25.02
CA ALA A 523 -15.70 -5.58 26.42
C ALA A 523 -15.42 -6.83 27.27
N ALA A 524 -15.78 -8.02 26.82
CA ALA A 524 -15.52 -9.26 27.54
C ALA A 524 -14.03 -9.60 27.56
N VAL A 525 -13.30 -9.36 26.46
CA VAL A 525 -11.84 -9.58 26.40
C VAL A 525 -11.10 -8.68 27.39
N ILE A 526 -11.44 -7.39 27.44
CA ILE A 526 -10.79 -6.41 28.33
C ILE A 526 -11.19 -6.66 29.80
N THR A 527 -12.47 -6.88 30.09
CA THR A 527 -12.95 -7.10 31.47
C THR A 527 -12.43 -8.41 32.09
N ASN A 528 -12.09 -9.38 31.24
CA ASN A 528 -11.41 -10.61 31.64
C ASN A 528 -9.89 -10.48 31.74
N ASN A 529 -9.31 -9.29 31.49
CA ASN A 529 -7.86 -9.03 31.48
C ASN A 529 -7.11 -9.92 30.48
N LEU A 530 -7.72 -10.15 29.30
CA LEU A 530 -7.13 -10.97 28.25
C LEU A 530 -6.37 -10.13 27.21
N ALA A 531 -6.69 -8.84 27.08
CA ALA A 531 -5.99 -7.92 26.19
C ALA A 531 -4.67 -7.42 26.80
N ASP A 532 -3.58 -7.47 26.03
CA ASP A 532 -2.28 -6.89 26.37
C ASP A 532 -2.12 -5.45 25.83
N GLY A 533 -3.02 -5.00 24.94
CA GLY A 533 -3.07 -3.63 24.46
C GLY A 533 -4.27 -3.37 23.53
N ILE A 534 -4.55 -2.09 23.26
CA ILE A 534 -5.58 -1.66 22.32
C ILE A 534 -5.04 -0.62 21.32
N GLU A 535 -5.47 -0.68 20.08
CA GLU A 535 -4.98 0.22 19.04
C GLU A 535 -5.65 1.58 19.07
N LEU A 536 -4.85 2.65 19.17
CA LEU A 536 -5.30 4.01 18.86
C LEU A 536 -5.11 4.26 17.37
N PHE A 537 -6.08 3.76 16.62
CA PHE A 537 -6.04 3.68 15.17
C PHE A 537 -6.60 4.94 14.46
N SER A 538 -6.28 5.13 13.18
CA SER A 538 -6.92 6.12 12.31
C SER A 538 -6.77 5.79 10.82
N TRP A 539 -7.90 5.59 10.13
CA TRP A 539 -7.97 5.65 8.65
C TRP A 539 -7.79 7.09 8.13
N GLY A 540 -7.97 8.08 9.00
CA GLY A 540 -7.83 9.50 8.71
C GLY A 540 -6.44 10.07 8.98
N PRO A 541 -6.28 11.40 8.83
CA PRO A 541 -4.97 12.05 8.94
C PRO A 541 -4.39 12.07 10.36
N ALA A 542 -5.22 11.94 11.41
CA ALA A 542 -4.83 12.02 12.81
C ALA A 542 -5.59 10.98 13.66
N MET A 543 -5.00 10.51 14.77
CA MET A 543 -5.62 9.56 15.72
C MET A 543 -7.09 9.88 16.02
N ASP A 544 -7.94 8.85 16.02
CA ASP A 544 -9.39 9.00 16.23
C ASP A 544 -9.69 9.41 17.70
N PRO A 545 -10.27 10.61 17.93
CA PRO A 545 -10.69 11.02 19.27
C PRO A 545 -11.73 10.08 19.89
N TYR A 546 -12.56 9.42 19.07
CA TYR A 546 -13.56 8.49 19.56
C TYR A 546 -12.92 7.24 20.17
N ALA A 547 -11.94 6.64 19.48
CA ALA A 547 -11.16 5.51 19.99
C ALA A 547 -10.51 5.81 21.34
N ILE A 548 -9.93 7.00 21.49
CA ILE A 548 -9.31 7.44 22.74
C ILE A 548 -10.35 7.59 23.86
N ALA A 549 -11.49 8.22 23.56
CA ALA A 549 -12.56 8.40 24.55
C ALA A 549 -13.14 7.04 25.00
N ASP A 550 -13.32 6.08 24.07
CA ASP A 550 -13.83 4.76 24.41
C ASP A 550 -12.79 3.95 25.22
N TRP A 551 -11.49 4.09 24.93
CA TRP A 551 -10.42 3.51 25.74
C TRP A 551 -10.42 4.05 27.17
N TYR A 552 -10.61 5.36 27.32
CA TYR A 552 -10.69 5.99 28.64
C TYR A 552 -11.82 5.41 29.50
N ARG A 553 -12.92 4.92 28.92
CA ARG A 553 -13.99 4.24 29.70
C ARG A 553 -13.48 3.02 30.44
N TYR A 554 -12.61 2.23 29.79
CA TYR A 554 -11.99 1.07 30.40
C TYR A 554 -10.99 1.47 31.49
N LEU A 555 -10.19 2.53 31.25
CA LEU A 555 -9.28 3.08 32.27
C LEU A 555 -10.05 3.62 33.48
N ASN A 556 -11.12 4.38 33.24
CA ASN A 556 -12.04 4.91 34.25
C ASN A 556 -12.73 3.82 35.03
N SER A 557 -12.90 2.63 34.44
CA SER A 557 -13.44 1.44 35.11
C SER A 557 -12.35 0.58 35.77
N GLY A 558 -11.10 1.06 35.82
CA GLY A 558 -9.99 0.40 36.51
C GLY A 558 -9.34 -0.75 35.73
N TYR A 559 -9.56 -0.85 34.43
CA TYR A 559 -8.86 -1.79 33.54
C TYR A 559 -7.63 -1.13 32.95
N HIS A 560 -6.43 -1.52 33.41
CA HIS A 560 -5.17 -0.89 33.04
C HIS A 560 -4.62 -1.46 31.73
N VAL A 561 -5.36 -1.28 30.63
CA VAL A 561 -4.97 -1.76 29.30
C VAL A 561 -4.10 -0.71 28.57
N PRO A 562 -2.87 -1.06 28.14
CA PRO A 562 -2.00 -0.13 27.42
C PRO A 562 -2.55 0.28 26.05
N CYS A 563 -2.15 1.46 25.58
CA CYS A 563 -2.36 1.85 24.20
C CYS A 563 -1.18 1.40 23.31
N VAL A 564 -1.52 0.99 22.09
CA VAL A 564 -0.60 0.64 21.00
C VAL A 564 -1.11 1.26 19.69
N GLY A 565 -0.28 1.25 18.66
CA GLY A 565 -0.58 1.78 17.34
C GLY A 565 -0.23 0.77 16.26
N GLY A 566 -1.22 0.52 15.39
CA GLY A 566 -1.10 -0.26 14.17
C GLY A 566 -1.71 0.51 13.00
N THR A 567 -1.20 0.28 11.78
CA THR A 567 -1.68 1.05 10.60
C THR A 567 -2.83 0.43 9.86
N ASP A 568 -3.12 -0.84 10.12
CA ASP A 568 -4.04 -1.66 9.34
C ASP A 568 -3.78 -1.46 7.83
N LYS A 569 -2.51 -1.63 7.44
CA LYS A 569 -2.09 -1.44 6.05
C LYS A 569 -2.73 -2.52 5.18
N MET A 570 -3.64 -2.09 4.31
CA MET A 570 -4.45 -2.92 3.40
C MET A 570 -4.25 -2.55 1.92
N SER A 571 -3.35 -1.63 1.63
CA SER A 571 -3.05 -1.16 0.27
C SER A 571 -1.72 -0.41 0.19
N ALA A 572 -1.24 -0.18 -1.02
CA ALA A 572 -0.03 0.62 -1.25
C ALA A 572 -0.17 2.08 -0.78
N VAL A 573 -1.38 2.67 -0.70
CA VAL A 573 -1.53 4.06 -0.23
C VAL A 573 -1.19 4.24 1.24
N GLN A 574 -1.40 3.21 2.05
CA GLN A 574 -1.13 3.24 3.47
C GLN A 574 0.37 3.06 3.72
N GLN A 575 0.94 4.07 4.36
CA GLN A 575 2.33 4.03 4.81
C GLN A 575 2.43 3.16 6.05
N LEU A 576 3.27 2.12 5.98
CA LEU A 576 3.60 1.26 7.12
C LEU A 576 4.16 2.10 8.28
N GLY A 577 3.59 1.90 9.47
CA GLY A 577 3.95 2.63 10.68
C GLY A 577 3.55 4.11 10.69
N SER A 578 2.65 4.59 9.83
CA SER A 578 2.15 5.98 9.90
C SER A 578 1.45 6.31 11.22
N VAL A 579 0.87 5.31 11.88
CA VAL A 579 0.58 5.26 13.32
C VAL A 579 1.43 4.12 13.87
N ARG A 580 2.17 4.35 14.95
CA ARG A 580 3.07 3.32 15.50
C ARG A 580 3.13 3.36 17.01
N THR A 581 3.44 2.21 17.57
CA THR A 581 3.77 2.04 18.99
C THR A 581 5.25 2.33 19.22
N TYR A 582 5.57 3.00 20.31
CA TYR A 582 6.89 2.98 20.92
C TYR A 582 6.78 2.26 22.26
N ALA A 583 7.55 1.19 22.44
CA ALA A 583 7.59 0.40 23.67
C ALA A 583 8.98 0.43 24.27
N ARG A 584 9.10 0.72 25.56
CA ARG A 584 10.41 0.81 26.23
C ARG A 584 10.86 -0.54 26.75
N LEU A 585 12.04 -0.98 26.33
CA LEU A 585 12.69 -2.18 26.88
C LEU A 585 13.15 -1.94 28.31
N GLN A 586 13.33 -3.02 29.07
CA GLN A 586 13.93 -2.90 30.39
C GLN A 586 15.38 -2.45 30.26
N ASN A 587 15.86 -1.62 31.19
CA ASN A 587 17.24 -1.11 31.14
C ASN A 587 18.25 -2.28 31.06
N GLY A 588 19.10 -2.26 30.03
CA GLY A 588 20.12 -3.30 29.80
C GLY A 588 19.59 -4.59 29.14
N GLU A 589 18.28 -4.73 28.90
CA GLU A 589 17.70 -5.85 28.16
C GLU A 589 18.03 -5.70 26.65
N PRO A 590 18.69 -6.68 26.01
CA PRO A 590 18.91 -6.66 24.58
C PRO A 590 17.59 -6.67 23.80
N PHE A 591 17.57 -6.02 22.63
CA PHE A 591 16.40 -6.07 21.77
C PHE A 591 16.20 -7.48 21.20
N SER A 592 15.00 -8.01 21.41
CA SER A 592 14.44 -9.19 20.76
C SER A 592 12.92 -9.02 20.67
N TYR A 593 12.28 -9.87 19.87
CA TYR A 593 10.82 -9.87 19.78
C TYR A 593 10.16 -10.16 21.14
N ASP A 594 10.72 -11.07 21.95
CA ASP A 594 10.23 -11.37 23.29
C ASP A 594 10.42 -10.22 24.29
N ALA A 595 11.56 -9.52 24.23
CA ALA A 595 11.79 -8.32 25.05
C ALA A 595 10.76 -7.23 24.71
N TRP A 596 10.45 -7.07 23.43
CA TRP A 596 9.37 -6.19 22.96
C TRP A 596 8.00 -6.67 23.47
N LYS A 597 7.67 -7.97 23.39
CA LYS A 597 6.41 -8.50 23.94
C LYS A 597 6.23 -8.15 25.42
N LYS A 598 7.29 -8.32 26.22
CA LYS A 598 7.29 -7.94 27.65
C LYS A 598 7.10 -6.44 27.84
N ALA A 599 7.69 -5.60 26.99
CA ALA A 599 7.52 -4.16 27.04
C ALA A 599 6.07 -3.72 26.81
N ILE A 600 5.38 -4.33 25.85
CA ILE A 600 3.94 -4.11 25.61
C ILE A 600 3.13 -4.46 26.86
N ARG A 601 3.32 -5.67 27.42
CA ARG A 601 2.58 -6.10 28.63
C ARG A 601 2.82 -5.21 29.85
N ARG A 602 4.01 -4.61 29.98
CA ARG A 602 4.32 -3.65 31.05
C ARG A 602 3.58 -2.31 30.88
N GLY A 603 3.12 -1.98 29.68
CA GLY A 603 2.42 -0.73 29.38
C GLY A 603 3.29 0.52 29.35
N ASP A 604 4.63 0.38 29.31
CA ASP A 604 5.54 1.51 29.11
C ASP A 604 5.59 1.85 27.61
N THR A 605 4.44 2.31 27.12
CA THR A 605 4.14 2.51 25.70
C THR A 605 3.58 3.89 25.42
N PHE A 606 3.79 4.39 24.20
CA PHE A 606 3.05 5.49 23.63
C PHE A 606 2.79 5.27 22.15
N VAL A 607 1.71 5.85 21.63
CA VAL A 607 1.35 5.85 20.22
C VAL A 607 1.79 7.17 19.60
N SER A 608 2.31 7.12 18.37
CA SER A 608 2.86 8.28 17.66
C SER A 608 2.48 8.31 16.19
N GLN A 609 2.21 9.52 15.69
CA GLN A 609 2.13 9.91 14.28
C GLN A 609 3.18 10.98 13.94
N GLY A 610 4.29 11.00 14.68
CA GLY A 610 5.45 11.86 14.45
C GLY A 610 6.16 12.29 15.72
N ALA A 611 5.40 12.72 16.74
CA ALA A 611 5.96 13.21 17.99
C ALA A 611 6.44 12.06 18.89
N LEU A 612 7.61 12.23 19.48
CA LEU A 612 8.23 11.33 20.44
C LEU A 612 8.02 11.87 21.85
N LEU A 613 7.76 10.96 22.79
CA LEU A 613 7.41 11.26 24.17
C LEU A 613 8.28 10.43 25.13
N ASP A 614 8.70 11.03 26.23
CA ASP A 614 9.12 10.35 27.46
C ASP A 614 8.48 11.12 28.61
N PHE A 615 7.77 10.44 29.51
CA PHE A 615 7.17 11.09 30.67
C PHE A 615 7.13 10.16 31.89
N THR A 616 7.04 10.76 33.06
CA THR A 616 6.93 10.05 34.33
C THR A 616 5.98 10.78 35.28
N VAL A 617 5.37 10.05 36.21
CA VAL A 617 4.58 10.56 37.33
C VAL A 617 5.27 10.12 38.63
N ASP A 618 5.75 11.06 39.45
CA ASP A 618 6.63 10.79 40.61
C ASP A 618 7.79 9.81 40.28
N GLY A 619 8.40 9.98 39.10
CA GLY A 619 9.48 9.12 38.60
C GLY A 619 9.02 7.73 38.14
N LYS A 620 7.73 7.42 38.19
CA LYS A 620 7.15 6.16 37.67
C LYS A 620 6.68 6.34 36.23
N ARG A 621 6.87 5.29 35.42
CA ARG A 621 6.60 5.30 33.97
C ARG A 621 5.17 4.87 33.66
N ALA A 622 4.74 5.09 32.42
CA ALA A 622 3.49 4.54 31.89
C ALA A 622 3.37 3.03 32.17
N GLY A 623 2.14 2.57 32.39
CA GLY A 623 1.85 1.17 32.75
C GLY A 623 2.10 0.83 34.22
N SER A 624 2.69 1.73 35.00
CA SER A 624 2.85 1.54 36.45
C SER A 624 1.64 1.99 37.28
N THR A 625 1.58 1.54 38.53
CA THR A 625 0.59 1.98 39.52
C THR A 625 1.31 2.60 40.73
N ILE A 626 0.86 3.78 41.15
CA ILE A 626 1.29 4.49 42.35
C ILE A 626 0.25 4.28 43.44
N SER A 627 0.71 3.99 44.67
CA SER A 627 -0.17 3.89 45.83
C SER A 627 -0.19 5.20 46.61
N MET A 628 -1.38 5.76 46.79
CA MET A 628 -1.63 7.00 47.52
C MET A 628 -2.54 6.75 48.72
N LYS A 629 -2.45 7.62 49.73
CA LYS A 629 -3.33 7.57 50.91
C LYS A 629 -4.77 7.93 50.53
N ARG A 630 -5.73 7.51 51.35
CA ARG A 630 -7.18 7.71 51.10
C ARG A 630 -7.62 9.18 51.06
N ASN A 631 -6.88 10.07 51.70
CA ASN A 631 -7.19 11.50 51.75
C ASN A 631 -6.63 12.29 50.56
N GLY A 632 -6.14 11.60 49.52
CA GLY A 632 -5.55 12.24 48.35
C GLY A 632 -4.10 12.67 48.55
N GLY A 633 -3.59 13.41 47.56
CA GLY A 633 -2.21 13.87 47.50
C GLY A 633 -1.89 14.53 46.17
N THR A 634 -0.66 15.01 46.05
CA THR A 634 -0.16 15.65 44.84
C THR A 634 0.84 14.72 44.15
N VAL A 635 0.82 14.67 42.83
CA VAL A 635 1.86 14.01 42.02
C VAL A 635 2.48 15.00 41.05
N ASP A 636 3.77 14.82 40.78
CA ASP A 636 4.52 15.59 39.80
C ASP A 636 4.68 14.79 38.51
N VAL A 637 4.30 15.40 37.39
CA VAL A 637 4.35 14.81 36.06
C VAL A 637 5.43 15.49 35.25
N GLU A 638 6.53 14.81 34.95
CA GLU A 638 7.61 15.33 34.10
C GLU A 638 7.51 14.78 32.68
N PHE A 639 7.78 15.61 31.67
CA PHE A 639 7.79 15.19 30.27
C PHE A 639 8.96 15.80 29.47
N GLU A 640 9.46 15.02 28.51
CA GLU A 640 10.32 15.44 27.39
C GLU A 640 9.64 15.02 26.08
N VAL A 641 9.50 15.97 25.16
CA VAL A 641 8.89 15.74 23.84
C VAL A 641 9.77 16.24 22.72
N ALA A 642 9.77 15.54 21.60
CA ALA A 642 10.51 15.94 20.41
C ALA A 642 9.82 15.48 19.12
N CYS A 643 10.00 16.23 18.03
CA CYS A 643 9.56 15.84 16.70
C CYS A 643 10.53 16.42 15.67
N CYS A 644 10.81 15.69 14.59
CA CYS A 644 11.64 16.18 13.49
C CYS A 644 10.95 16.14 12.11
N THR A 645 9.71 15.67 12.08
CA THR A 645 8.89 15.53 10.86
C THR A 645 7.73 16.53 10.82
N ARG A 646 7.20 16.94 11.98
CA ARG A 646 6.03 17.82 12.10
C ARG A 646 6.15 18.80 13.28
N PRO A 647 5.68 20.06 13.16
CA PRO A 647 5.65 21.00 14.27
C PRO A 647 4.68 20.59 15.38
N MET A 648 5.14 20.58 16.62
CA MET A 648 4.32 20.45 17.83
C MET A 648 3.75 21.82 18.27
N SER A 649 2.60 21.82 18.95
CA SER A 649 1.97 23.03 19.51
C SER A 649 1.84 22.98 21.04
N SER A 650 1.34 21.90 21.61
CA SER A 650 1.13 21.76 23.06
C SER A 650 1.24 20.33 23.57
N VAL A 651 1.45 20.23 24.87
CA VAL A 651 1.39 19.00 25.67
C VAL A 651 0.24 19.15 26.65
N GLU A 652 -0.67 18.19 26.68
CA GLU A 652 -1.89 18.21 27.50
C GLU A 652 -1.84 17.09 28.53
N LEU A 653 -2.08 17.47 29.79
CA LEU A 653 -2.19 16.56 30.92
C LEU A 653 -3.62 16.04 31.03
N ILE A 654 -3.77 14.72 31.00
CA ILE A 654 -5.06 14.04 31.10
C ILE A 654 -5.16 13.33 32.45
N VAL A 655 -6.27 13.54 33.15
CA VAL A 655 -6.63 12.83 34.38
C VAL A 655 -8.05 12.32 34.23
N CYS A 656 -8.25 11.00 34.35
CA CYS A 656 -9.58 10.38 34.26
C CYS A 656 -10.39 10.76 33.01
N GLY A 657 -9.70 11.01 31.90
CA GLY A 657 -10.27 11.37 30.60
C GLY A 657 -10.44 12.87 30.37
N GLU A 658 -10.25 13.69 31.40
CA GLU A 658 -10.36 15.14 31.32
C GLU A 658 -9.00 15.80 31.11
N THR A 659 -9.00 16.89 30.34
CA THR A 659 -7.79 17.72 30.17
C THR A 659 -7.70 18.72 31.30
N VAL A 660 -6.85 18.45 32.29
CA VAL A 660 -6.76 19.26 33.51
C VAL A 660 -5.75 20.40 33.43
N ASP A 661 -4.74 20.27 32.57
CA ASP A 661 -3.76 21.33 32.28
C ASP A 661 -3.16 21.15 30.88
N ALA A 662 -2.62 22.21 30.29
CA ALA A 662 -1.97 22.21 29.00
C ALA A 662 -0.81 23.22 28.95
N LYS A 663 0.33 22.81 28.39
CA LYS A 663 1.49 23.67 28.19
C LYS A 663 1.85 23.78 26.72
N ARG A 664 2.06 25.01 26.24
CA ARG A 664 2.65 25.24 24.91
C ARG A 664 4.11 24.78 24.92
N VAL A 665 4.54 24.17 23.83
CA VAL A 665 5.93 23.71 23.65
C VAL A 665 6.52 24.27 22.36
N GLY A 666 7.84 24.22 22.25
CA GLY A 666 8.52 24.56 21.00
C GLY A 666 8.16 23.57 19.90
N LYS A 667 8.23 24.03 18.64
CA LYS A 667 7.87 23.23 17.45
C LYS A 667 8.55 21.86 17.38
N TRP A 668 9.82 21.78 17.81
CA TRP A 668 10.66 20.59 17.60
C TRP A 668 11.05 19.86 18.86
N LYS A 669 11.08 20.55 20.00
CA LYS A 669 11.46 20.01 21.30
C LYS A 669 10.76 20.78 22.42
N GLY A 670 10.47 20.09 23.52
CA GLY A 670 9.93 20.69 24.73
C GLY A 670 10.23 19.82 25.95
N ARG A 671 10.39 20.46 27.11
CA ARG A 671 10.44 19.80 28.41
C ARG A 671 9.59 20.61 29.39
N GLY A 672 8.93 19.94 30.31
CA GLY A 672 8.19 20.61 31.37
C GLY A 672 7.78 19.65 32.48
N CYS A 673 7.10 20.22 33.46
CA CYS A 673 6.43 19.48 34.52
C CYS A 673 5.00 19.98 34.71
N PHE A 674 4.13 19.15 35.25
CA PHE A 674 2.83 19.53 35.82
C PHE A 674 2.79 19.05 37.27
N THR A 675 2.01 19.74 38.09
CA THR A 675 1.76 19.32 39.48
C THR A 675 0.24 19.24 39.63
N VAL A 676 -0.28 18.06 39.96
CA VAL A 676 -1.73 17.82 40.01
C VAL A 676 -2.13 17.25 41.37
N SER A 677 -3.16 17.86 41.96
CA SER A 677 -3.78 17.40 43.20
C SER A 677 -4.88 16.40 42.88
N LEU A 678 -4.85 15.24 43.52
CA LEU A 678 -5.79 14.14 43.31
C LEU A 678 -6.50 13.83 44.63
N ASN A 679 -7.82 13.78 44.60
CA ASN A 679 -8.68 13.48 45.76
C ASN A 679 -9.48 12.16 45.62
N HIS A 680 -9.37 11.47 44.49
CA HIS A 680 -9.94 10.14 44.24
C HIS A 680 -8.99 9.27 43.41
N ALA A 681 -9.18 7.95 43.43
CA ALA A 681 -8.39 7.03 42.62
C ALA A 681 -8.49 7.41 41.14
N SER A 682 -7.35 7.60 40.49
CA SER A 682 -7.26 8.26 39.18
C SER A 682 -6.27 7.53 38.28
N TRP A 683 -6.21 7.95 37.02
CA TRP A 683 -5.10 7.63 36.13
C TRP A 683 -4.64 8.90 35.42
N VAL A 684 -3.36 8.94 35.07
CA VAL A 684 -2.70 10.12 34.48
C VAL A 684 -2.04 9.71 33.16
N ALA A 685 -2.27 10.50 32.11
CA ALA A 685 -1.60 10.35 30.82
C ALA A 685 -1.28 11.72 30.21
N ILE A 686 -0.46 11.71 29.16
CA ILE A 686 -0.13 12.89 28.36
C ILE A 686 -0.46 12.65 26.90
N ARG A 687 -0.99 13.69 26.23
CA ARG A 687 -1.13 13.75 24.77
C ARG A 687 -0.45 14.99 24.18
N ILE A 688 0.02 14.87 22.94
CA ILE A 688 0.73 15.93 22.22
C ILE A 688 -0.13 16.41 21.06
N ARG A 689 -0.27 17.72 20.92
CA ARG A 689 -0.90 18.36 19.76
C ARG A 689 0.13 18.99 18.84
N GLY A 690 -0.22 19.11 17.56
CA GLY A 690 0.58 19.81 16.58
C GLY A 690 -0.08 19.88 15.21
N LEU A 691 0.74 20.12 14.20
CA LEU A 691 0.28 20.30 12.82
C LEU A 691 0.23 18.95 12.09
N VAL A 692 -0.91 18.64 11.49
CA VAL A 692 -1.09 17.46 10.62
C VAL A 692 -1.77 17.91 9.33
N ASN A 693 -1.14 17.66 8.18
CA ASN A 693 -1.66 18.04 6.86
C ASN A 693 -2.10 19.52 6.75
N GLY A 694 -1.42 20.42 7.47
CA GLY A 694 -1.76 21.84 7.51
C GLY A 694 -2.86 22.22 8.51
N GLU A 695 -3.53 21.24 9.13
CA GLU A 695 -4.51 21.47 10.18
C GLU A 695 -3.82 21.55 11.56
N PRO A 696 -3.98 22.66 12.30
CA PRO A 696 -3.37 22.83 13.62
C PRO A 696 -4.09 21.99 14.69
N ASP A 697 -3.41 21.81 15.82
CA ASP A 697 -3.93 21.23 17.06
C ASP A 697 -4.50 19.80 16.95
N LYS A 698 -3.99 19.03 15.99
CA LYS A 698 -4.27 17.59 15.83
C LYS A 698 -3.39 16.75 16.74
N LEU A 699 -3.87 15.58 17.12
CA LEU A 699 -3.14 14.65 17.98
C LEU A 699 -1.94 14.05 17.23
N LEU A 700 -0.75 14.19 17.80
CA LEU A 700 0.50 13.63 17.27
C LEU A 700 1.03 12.45 18.07
N ALA A 701 0.72 12.40 19.37
CA ALA A 701 1.10 11.30 20.24
C ALA A 701 0.17 11.17 21.45
N HIS A 702 0.04 9.96 21.97
CA HIS A 702 -0.66 9.67 23.22
C HIS A 702 0.08 8.58 24.02
N SER A 703 0.30 8.80 25.31
CA SER A 703 0.93 7.81 26.20
C SER A 703 -0.07 6.81 26.79
N SER A 704 0.41 5.62 27.16
CA SER A 704 -0.27 4.76 28.13
C SER A 704 -0.34 5.44 29.51
N ALA A 705 -1.34 5.08 30.31
CA ALA A 705 -1.59 5.74 31.58
C ALA A 705 -0.73 5.22 32.74
N VAL A 706 -0.46 6.09 33.71
CA VAL A 706 -0.02 5.73 35.07
C VAL A 706 -1.23 5.72 36.00
N PHE A 707 -1.47 4.61 36.70
CA PHE A 707 -2.58 4.49 37.63
C PHE A 707 -2.22 5.04 39.00
N ILE A 708 -3.15 5.73 39.64
CA ILE A 708 -3.05 6.25 41.01
C ILE A 708 -4.12 5.56 41.85
N LYS A 709 -3.70 4.62 42.67
CA LYS A 709 -4.57 3.84 43.56
C LYS A 709 -4.70 4.56 44.90
N MET A 710 -5.92 4.78 45.39
CA MET A 710 -6.14 5.36 46.73
C MET A 710 -6.49 4.28 47.74
N GLY A 711 -5.54 3.94 48.61
CA GLY A 711 -5.64 2.77 49.48
C GLY A 711 -5.83 1.48 48.68
N LYS A 712 -7.04 0.89 48.73
CA LYS A 712 -7.42 -0.30 47.94
C LYS A 712 -8.21 0.02 46.66
N GLN A 713 -8.65 1.27 46.48
CA GLN A 713 -9.54 1.68 45.38
C GLN A 713 -8.78 1.99 44.11
N LEU A 714 -9.28 1.46 42.99
CA LEU A 714 -8.90 1.81 41.62
C LEU A 714 -9.86 2.86 41.07
N PRO A 715 -9.51 3.54 39.96
CA PRO A 715 -10.47 4.36 39.22
C PRO A 715 -11.75 3.59 38.94
N TYR A 716 -12.88 4.24 39.16
CA TYR A 716 -14.19 3.67 38.90
C TYR A 716 -15.19 4.75 38.49
N SER A 717 -15.90 4.51 37.39
CA SER A 717 -16.97 5.35 36.84
C SER A 717 -18.19 4.49 36.58
N GLU A 718 -19.32 4.83 37.19
CA GLU A 718 -20.58 4.10 37.04
C GLU A 718 -21.07 4.12 35.58
N ILE A 719 -21.11 5.32 34.98
CA ILE A 719 -21.62 5.54 33.62
C ILE A 719 -20.80 4.74 32.59
N ASP A 720 -19.48 4.71 32.77
CA ASP A 720 -18.59 3.95 31.90
C ASP A 720 -18.79 2.43 32.09
N ALA A 721 -18.95 1.97 33.33
CA ALA A 721 -19.20 0.56 33.63
C ALA A 721 -20.54 0.07 33.04
N VAL A 722 -21.59 0.90 33.07
CA VAL A 722 -22.87 0.63 32.41
C VAL A 722 -22.68 0.48 30.90
N THR A 723 -21.95 1.40 30.27
CA THR A 723 -21.68 1.31 28.82
C THR A 723 -20.92 0.03 28.45
N ILE A 724 -19.97 -0.41 29.30
CA ILE A 724 -19.21 -1.64 29.06
C ILE A 724 -20.09 -2.89 29.23
N ILE A 725 -20.97 -2.92 30.24
CA ILE A 725 -21.83 -4.10 30.45
C ILE A 725 -22.87 -4.25 29.34
N GLU A 726 -23.43 -3.15 28.85
CA GLU A 726 -24.35 -3.12 27.70
C GLU A 726 -23.72 -3.72 26.43
N GLN A 727 -22.40 -3.55 26.22
CA GLN A 727 -21.69 -4.19 25.10
C GLN A 727 -21.66 -5.71 25.23
N ILE A 728 -21.44 -6.24 26.45
CA ILE A 728 -21.47 -7.68 26.71
C ILE A 728 -22.90 -8.23 26.52
N GLU A 729 -23.92 -7.47 26.95
CA GLU A 729 -25.33 -7.80 26.70
C GLU A 729 -25.65 -7.81 25.20
N GLY A 730 -25.12 -6.85 24.44
CA GLY A 730 -25.22 -6.82 22.99
C GLY A 730 -24.59 -8.04 22.31
N ALA A 731 -23.42 -8.49 22.77
CA ALA A 731 -22.78 -9.70 22.28
C ALA A 731 -23.65 -10.95 22.54
N MET A 732 -24.23 -11.06 23.76
CA MET A 732 -25.17 -12.14 24.07
C MET A 732 -26.43 -12.08 23.20
N ALA A 733 -27.00 -10.90 23.00
CA ALA A 733 -28.19 -10.71 22.17
C ALA A 733 -27.92 -11.10 20.71
N TYR A 734 -26.78 -10.72 20.14
CA TYR A 734 -26.38 -11.13 18.78
C TYR A 734 -26.30 -12.65 18.68
N LEU A 735 -25.59 -13.30 19.61
CA LEU A 735 -25.46 -14.76 19.63
C LEU A 735 -26.81 -15.46 19.81
N ASP A 736 -27.74 -14.88 20.58
CA ASP A 736 -29.06 -15.45 20.85
C ASP A 736 -30.03 -15.31 19.68
N THR A 737 -29.85 -14.31 18.80
CA THR A 737 -30.86 -13.93 17.79
C THR A 737 -30.38 -14.04 16.35
N ILE A 738 -29.42 -13.21 15.95
CA ILE A 738 -29.03 -12.99 14.55
C ILE A 738 -27.82 -13.84 14.14
N GLY A 739 -26.89 -14.09 15.06
CA GLY A 739 -25.67 -14.84 14.77
C GLY A 739 -25.97 -16.24 14.25
N THR A 740 -25.28 -16.64 13.18
CA THR A 740 -25.43 -17.98 12.60
C THR A 740 -25.15 -19.03 13.66
N ARG A 741 -26.13 -19.91 13.89
CA ARG A 741 -26.13 -20.82 15.04
C ARG A 741 -25.09 -21.94 14.86
N ALA A 742 -24.11 -22.00 15.75
CA ALA A 742 -23.25 -23.18 15.92
C ALA A 742 -24.02 -24.36 16.52
N GLU A 743 -23.39 -25.54 16.58
CA GLU A 743 -23.96 -26.69 17.31
C GLU A 743 -24.38 -26.31 18.74
N THR A 744 -25.47 -26.90 19.23
CA THR A 744 -26.10 -26.48 20.51
C THR A 744 -25.13 -26.49 21.69
N ALA A 745 -24.21 -27.46 21.75
CA ALA A 745 -23.20 -27.53 22.81
C ALA A 745 -22.19 -26.38 22.73
N VAL A 746 -21.73 -26.04 21.52
CA VAL A 746 -20.82 -24.92 21.26
C VAL A 746 -21.51 -23.61 21.61
N TYR A 747 -22.70 -23.35 21.07
CA TYR A 747 -23.48 -22.15 21.39
C TYR A 747 -23.66 -21.95 22.91
N LYS A 748 -24.06 -23.00 23.65
CA LYS A 748 -24.22 -22.92 25.12
C LYS A 748 -22.90 -22.57 25.81
N LYS A 749 -21.77 -23.12 25.35
CA LYS A 749 -20.43 -22.80 25.87
C LYS A 749 -20.08 -21.33 25.64
N LEU A 750 -20.25 -20.82 24.41
CA LEU A 750 -19.97 -19.42 24.08
C LEU A 750 -20.84 -18.48 24.93
N ARG A 751 -22.15 -18.79 25.05
CA ARG A 751 -23.07 -17.99 25.86
C ARG A 751 -22.70 -17.98 27.34
N LEU A 752 -22.31 -19.13 27.92
CA LEU A 752 -21.88 -19.21 29.31
C LEU A 752 -20.64 -18.37 29.60
N GLU A 753 -19.72 -18.28 28.64
CA GLU A 753 -18.54 -17.43 28.77
C GLU A 753 -18.89 -15.94 28.82
N LEU A 754 -19.79 -15.47 27.95
CA LEU A 754 -20.27 -14.09 27.99
C LEU A 754 -21.03 -13.78 29.29
N ILE A 755 -21.87 -14.70 29.78
CA ILE A 755 -22.53 -14.58 31.09
C ILE A 755 -21.49 -14.47 32.22
N SER A 756 -20.39 -15.22 32.14
CA SER A 756 -19.33 -15.14 33.15
C SER A 756 -18.64 -13.77 33.14
N ALA A 757 -18.36 -13.20 31.96
CA ALA A 757 -17.80 -11.86 31.83
C ALA A 757 -18.77 -10.80 32.37
N HIS A 758 -20.06 -10.91 32.01
CA HIS A 758 -21.14 -10.05 32.50
C HIS A 758 -21.23 -10.07 34.03
N ARG A 759 -21.35 -11.26 34.64
CA ARG A 759 -21.44 -11.43 36.10
C ARG A 759 -20.22 -10.86 36.83
N LYS A 760 -19.02 -11.01 36.26
CA LYS A 760 -17.79 -10.46 36.85
C LYS A 760 -17.83 -8.93 36.91
N LEU A 761 -18.25 -8.27 35.83
CA LEU A 761 -18.41 -6.82 35.79
C LEU A 761 -19.58 -6.36 36.66
N HIS A 762 -20.73 -7.03 36.57
CA HIS A 762 -21.91 -6.75 37.38
C HIS A 762 -21.60 -6.82 38.90
N ASN A 763 -20.93 -7.88 39.37
CA ASN A 763 -20.54 -8.00 40.77
C ASN A 763 -19.56 -6.90 41.20
N LYS A 764 -18.69 -6.45 40.29
CA LYS A 764 -17.80 -5.31 40.54
C LYS A 764 -18.58 -3.99 40.66
N MET A 765 -19.64 -3.80 39.87
CA MET A 765 -20.54 -2.65 39.97
C MET A 765 -21.31 -2.67 41.30
N HIS A 766 -21.86 -3.81 41.70
CA HIS A 766 -22.53 -4.00 43.00
C HIS A 766 -21.60 -3.73 44.18
N ALA A 767 -20.36 -4.24 44.14
CA ALA A 767 -19.36 -3.97 45.17
C ALA A 767 -18.98 -2.47 45.28
N ALA A 768 -19.24 -1.69 44.23
CA ALA A 768 -19.06 -0.24 44.20
C ALA A 768 -20.33 0.54 44.60
N GLY A 769 -21.46 -0.13 44.83
CA GLY A 769 -22.71 0.45 45.32
C GLY A 769 -23.74 0.85 44.25
N ASN A 770 -23.62 0.32 43.03
CA ASN A 770 -24.47 0.70 41.89
C ASN A 770 -25.45 -0.40 41.48
N ASP A 771 -26.74 -0.06 41.39
CA ASP A 771 -27.81 -0.91 40.86
C ASP A 771 -28.08 -0.59 39.38
N HIS A 772 -27.82 -1.54 38.49
CA HIS A 772 -28.11 -1.42 37.05
C HIS A 772 -29.50 -1.98 36.73
N LYS A 773 -30.33 -1.23 35.98
CA LYS A 773 -31.61 -1.74 35.47
C LYS A 773 -31.36 -2.73 34.34
N HIS A 774 -31.77 -3.98 34.53
CA HIS A 774 -31.66 -5.04 33.50
C HIS A 774 -32.35 -4.65 32.19
N THR A 775 -31.72 -4.96 31.05
CA THR A 775 -32.38 -4.95 29.75
C THR A 775 -33.52 -5.99 29.73
N VAL A 776 -34.54 -5.79 28.89
CA VAL A 776 -35.78 -6.61 28.86
C VAL A 776 -35.52 -8.12 28.68
N LEU A 777 -34.38 -8.49 28.08
CA LEU A 777 -33.94 -9.88 27.86
C LEU A 777 -33.25 -10.54 29.08
N HIS A 778 -32.85 -9.77 30.10
CA HIS A 778 -32.11 -10.24 31.28
C HIS A 778 -32.87 -10.04 32.60
N ASN A 779 -34.16 -9.73 32.53
CA ASN A 779 -34.99 -9.60 33.72
C ASN A 779 -35.26 -10.97 34.36
N HIS A 780 -34.43 -11.35 35.34
CA HIS A 780 -34.64 -12.55 36.15
C HIS A 780 -35.74 -12.29 37.20
N ALA A 781 -36.59 -13.29 37.45
CA ALA A 781 -37.69 -13.20 38.43
C ALA A 781 -37.23 -12.88 39.87
N GLU A 782 -35.94 -13.02 40.18
CA GLU A 782 -35.35 -12.75 41.49
C GLU A 782 -35.19 -11.24 41.80
N HIS A 783 -35.38 -10.35 40.83
CA HIS A 783 -35.25 -8.89 41.00
C HIS A 783 -36.56 -8.14 41.31
N GLN A 784 -37.69 -8.84 41.49
CA GLN A 784 -38.97 -8.22 41.87
C GLN A 784 -39.29 -8.27 43.37
N SER A 785 -38.33 -8.66 44.21
CA SER A 785 -38.52 -8.70 45.67
C SER A 785 -37.38 -7.98 46.39
N HIS A 786 -37.37 -6.65 46.32
CA HIS A 786 -36.86 -5.76 47.38
C HIS A 786 -37.52 -4.40 47.31
#